data_AF-A0AAW3AD43-F1
#
_entry.id   AF-A0AAW3AD43-F1
#
_cell.length_a   1.000
_cell.length_b   1.000
_cell.length_c   1.000
_cell.angle_alpha   90.00
_cell.angle_beta   90.00
_cell.angle_gamma   90.00
#
_symmetry.space_group_name_H-M   'P 1'
#
loop_
_entity.id
_entity.type
_entity.pdbx_description
1 polymer ?
#
loop_
_entity_poly.entity_id
_entity_poly.type
_entity_poly.pdbx_seq_one_letter_code
_entity_poly.pdbx_strand_id
1 'polypeptide(L)'
;MSEASPTTGVASASPALTSQPYSGIEASRKRRQKPISFQRMAMIQEEIARINQHLEALEASENKTAGPDSVGQHNLTPEDVVDPVVLHMLTVELCELAASGDAVGARILLTGGADPNSRDYDGSTLLHIACTNGRLGVVMVLLEFGADPSLLDRDGNTPLEVAEENGFGDVVQALSRCFNFGANAAPDSFTGQPSSLELSPASMHAPDFSAVPQPMLGSLIVIMVGLPGRGKTYVAEQIRRYFQWNGLACRIFSHQACRRRVERTMTEGVGRDASVLSPTGVAEVEFRIAKELAHDLTTYICKTSGVAILDGTQTTHARRQYLLRAIRDTRQINMTRVVFVEVVNNNKETIHRNILHAKEMFPNAPEDFVDRYYKVMAQHEAVYKTLNPVTDCDMSYIRIEDTQTYSLNMISGWMPSRLAFMLHNLSHTPMNLYLTRAGEYVDLLSDRIGGNSRLTERGRAYSRVLFEYFHKEIPSTTSLTVMTSCAKRCTQTVHYFAEESIKHHSTPTTASEQVVGSPSLRCRILYFPTLDDINHGDCEGQLLSDVMRTMPNTLQSMKADPYYTAWPNGECIHQVFNSRLEPHIHDIQASTTPVLVTSHLHLLQGLYSYFVTDGDNIVAPQNAFKIDIPLEHVVKIRMVGVNRVAELIDLSEAVVAIQRSETELST
;
A
#
# COMPACT_ATOMS: atom_id res chain seq x y z
N MET A 1 -29.75 -69.74 -9.27
CA MET A 1 -28.62 -69.92 -10.22
C MET A 1 -28.84 -68.95 -11.38
N SER A 2 -27.99 -68.93 -12.40
CA SER A 2 -28.29 -68.24 -13.67
C SER A 2 -29.49 -68.91 -14.38
N GLU A 3 -30.14 -68.42 -15.44
CA GLU A 3 -29.90 -67.36 -16.47
C GLU A 3 -31.31 -66.91 -16.98
N ALA A 4 -31.60 -65.95 -17.89
CA ALA A 4 -30.86 -65.06 -18.80
C ALA A 4 -31.73 -63.79 -19.13
N SER A 5 -31.28 -62.95 -20.08
CA SER A 5 -32.07 -61.95 -20.85
C SER A 5 -32.40 -62.53 -22.27
N PRO A 6 -33.13 -61.91 -23.26
CA PRO A 6 -33.20 -60.46 -23.60
C PRO A 6 -34.50 -59.91 -24.30
N THR A 7 -34.47 -58.63 -24.75
CA THR A 7 -35.35 -57.94 -25.77
C THR A 7 -36.86 -57.78 -25.43
N THR A 8 -37.66 -56.73 -25.79
CA THR A 8 -37.61 -55.45 -26.57
C THR A 8 -38.44 -54.37 -25.80
N GLY A 9 -38.71 -53.11 -26.19
CA GLY A 9 -38.22 -52.20 -27.25
C GLY A 9 -39.19 -51.03 -27.60
N VAL A 10 -38.67 -49.94 -28.21
CA VAL A 10 -39.34 -48.88 -29.02
C VAL A 10 -40.50 -48.03 -28.43
N ALA A 11 -40.16 -46.78 -28.07
CA ALA A 11 -40.81 -45.47 -28.34
C ALA A 11 -42.30 -45.10 -28.04
N SER A 12 -42.44 -43.84 -27.57
CA SER A 12 -43.48 -42.82 -27.87
C SER A 12 -44.96 -43.04 -27.53
N ALA A 13 -45.47 -42.22 -26.57
CA ALA A 13 -46.72 -41.45 -26.71
C ALA A 13 -46.85 -40.34 -25.64
N SER A 14 -47.51 -39.23 -25.99
CA SER A 14 -48.15 -38.25 -25.08
C SER A 14 -49.66 -38.62 -24.95
N PRO A 15 -50.56 -37.99 -24.15
CA PRO A 15 -50.51 -36.60 -23.63
C PRO A 15 -51.23 -36.35 -22.26
N ALA A 16 -51.58 -35.08 -22.03
CA ALA A 16 -52.74 -34.57 -21.27
C ALA A 16 -52.75 -34.57 -19.72
N LEU A 17 -52.56 -33.36 -19.18
CA LEU A 17 -53.51 -32.65 -18.30
C LEU A 17 -54.34 -33.47 -17.28
N THR A 18 -53.89 -33.49 -16.03
CA THR A 18 -54.77 -33.48 -14.83
C THR A 18 -54.27 -32.46 -13.81
N SER A 19 -55.15 -32.02 -12.90
CA SER A 19 -54.99 -30.82 -12.08
C SER A 19 -54.73 -31.10 -10.60
N GLN A 20 -53.79 -30.35 -10.01
CA GLN A 20 -53.43 -30.30 -8.58
C GLN A 20 -52.79 -31.58 -8.01
N PRO A 21 -51.86 -31.41 -7.04
CA PRO A 21 -52.21 -31.78 -5.67
C PRO A 21 -51.92 -30.67 -4.64
N TYR A 22 -52.38 -30.90 -3.41
CA TYR A 22 -52.11 -30.05 -2.24
C TYR A 22 -50.84 -30.51 -1.49
N SER A 23 -50.14 -29.55 -0.86
CA SER A 23 -49.19 -29.72 0.27
C SER A 23 -48.16 -30.87 0.25
N GLY A 24 -46.85 -30.56 0.11
CA GLY A 24 -45.81 -31.57 0.33
C GLY A 24 -44.33 -31.20 0.06
N ILE A 25 -43.78 -30.19 0.75
CA ILE A 25 -42.32 -29.99 0.98
C ILE A 25 -41.45 -29.53 -0.23
N GLU A 26 -40.42 -28.73 0.12
CA GLU A 26 -39.20 -28.33 -0.62
C GLU A 26 -39.17 -27.34 -1.81
N ALA A 27 -38.21 -26.41 -1.67
CA ALA A 27 -37.39 -25.70 -2.66
C ALA A 27 -37.98 -25.12 -3.95
N SER A 28 -38.11 -23.78 -4.02
CA SER A 28 -37.64 -23.03 -5.20
C SER A 28 -37.23 -21.58 -4.89
N ARG A 29 -35.94 -21.26 -5.08
CA ARG A 29 -35.44 -19.87 -5.08
C ARG A 29 -35.96 -19.14 -6.33
N LYS A 30 -36.91 -18.22 -6.19
CA LYS A 30 -37.22 -17.23 -7.24
C LYS A 30 -36.52 -15.90 -6.96
N ARG A 31 -35.67 -15.47 -7.91
CA ARG A 31 -35.15 -14.09 -7.96
C ARG A 31 -36.34 -13.11 -7.99
N ARG A 32 -36.31 -12.08 -7.15
CA ARG A 32 -36.96 -10.79 -7.42
C ARG A 32 -35.87 -9.73 -7.48
N GLN A 33 -36.00 -8.81 -8.43
CA GLN A 33 -34.99 -7.78 -8.71
C GLN A 33 -34.99 -6.68 -7.63
N LYS A 34 -33.83 -6.08 -7.38
CA LYS A 34 -33.77 -4.70 -6.85
C LYS A 34 -34.36 -3.76 -7.92
N PRO A 35 -35.15 -2.75 -7.54
CA PRO A 35 -34.57 -1.41 -7.46
C PRO A 35 -35.04 -0.62 -6.23
N ILE A 36 -34.11 0.00 -5.49
CA ILE A 36 -34.41 0.85 -4.31
C ILE A 36 -33.62 2.18 -4.34
N SER A 37 -32.50 2.25 -5.06
CA SER A 37 -31.64 3.45 -5.13
C SER A 37 -32.37 4.69 -5.67
N PHE A 38 -33.09 4.57 -6.79
CA PHE A 38 -33.72 5.71 -7.44
C PHE A 38 -34.83 6.39 -6.62
N GLN A 39 -35.60 5.62 -5.84
CA GLN A 39 -36.63 6.19 -4.96
C GLN A 39 -36.02 6.90 -3.74
N ARG A 40 -34.93 6.37 -3.16
CA ARG A 40 -34.19 7.08 -2.11
C ARG A 40 -33.55 8.36 -2.61
N MET A 41 -32.93 8.35 -3.79
CA MET A 41 -32.40 9.57 -4.40
C MET A 41 -33.49 10.61 -4.66
N ALA A 42 -34.65 10.20 -5.17
CA ALA A 42 -35.78 11.11 -5.40
C ALA A 42 -36.28 11.76 -4.09
N MET A 43 -36.44 10.98 -3.02
CA MET A 43 -36.82 11.52 -1.70
C MET A 43 -35.79 12.51 -1.15
N ILE A 44 -34.50 12.18 -1.25
CA ILE A 44 -33.41 13.07 -0.80
C ILE A 44 -33.39 14.38 -1.62
N GLN A 45 -33.63 14.32 -2.94
CA GLN A 45 -33.72 15.54 -3.76
C GLN A 45 -34.95 16.39 -3.43
N GLU A 46 -36.10 15.78 -3.12
CA GLU A 46 -37.30 16.49 -2.68
C GLU A 46 -37.10 17.14 -1.29
N GLU A 47 -36.37 16.48 -0.40
CA GLU A 47 -36.06 16.98 0.95
C GLU A 47 -35.04 18.14 0.90
N ILE A 48 -33.99 18.03 0.07
CA ILE A 48 -33.07 19.14 -0.23
C ILE A 48 -33.83 20.34 -0.84
N ALA A 49 -34.78 20.11 -1.76
CA ALA A 49 -35.57 21.19 -2.34
C ALA A 49 -36.40 21.94 -1.29
N ARG A 50 -36.98 21.24 -0.31
CA ARG A 50 -37.70 21.86 0.82
C ARG A 50 -36.76 22.65 1.75
N ILE A 51 -35.56 22.13 2.02
CA ILE A 51 -34.55 22.80 2.84
C ILE A 51 -34.10 24.11 2.18
N ASN A 52 -33.79 24.08 0.88
CA ASN A 52 -33.41 25.27 0.13
C ASN A 52 -34.54 26.32 0.11
N GLN A 53 -35.78 25.90 -0.12
CA GLN A 53 -36.94 26.78 -0.09
C GLN A 53 -37.23 27.36 1.32
N HIS A 54 -36.78 26.69 2.38
CA HIS A 54 -36.82 27.23 3.74
C HIS A 54 -35.70 28.25 4.00
N LEU A 55 -34.48 28.00 3.49
CA LEU A 55 -33.35 28.94 3.56
C LEU A 55 -33.65 30.23 2.79
N GLU A 56 -34.16 30.16 1.55
CA GLU A 56 -34.61 31.33 0.77
C GLU A 56 -35.67 32.15 1.54
N ALA A 57 -36.57 31.49 2.29
CA ALA A 57 -37.58 32.16 3.11
C ALA A 57 -37.00 32.83 4.37
N LEU A 58 -35.90 32.30 4.93
CA LEU A 58 -35.16 32.89 6.04
C LEU A 58 -34.33 34.08 5.56
N GLU A 59 -33.59 33.97 4.46
CA GLU A 59 -32.85 35.08 3.84
C GLU A 59 -33.79 36.24 3.44
N ALA A 60 -34.99 35.93 2.93
CA ALA A 60 -36.04 36.92 2.64
C ALA A 60 -36.72 37.52 3.90
N SER A 61 -36.38 37.02 5.09
CA SER A 61 -36.79 37.59 6.39
C SER A 61 -35.69 38.46 7.00
N GLU A 62 -34.42 38.05 6.92
CA GLU A 62 -33.26 38.81 7.41
C GLU A 62 -32.99 40.07 6.59
N ASN A 63 -33.18 40.01 5.27
CA ASN A 63 -33.09 41.18 4.37
C ASN A 63 -34.21 42.24 4.58
N LYS A 64 -35.02 42.13 5.64
CA LYS A 64 -36.00 43.15 6.06
C LYS A 64 -35.65 43.87 7.37
N THR A 65 -34.58 43.47 8.07
CA THR A 65 -34.25 43.98 9.41
C THR A 65 -32.87 44.64 9.53
N ALA A 66 -32.01 44.58 8.50
CA ALA A 66 -30.71 45.25 8.49
C ALA A 66 -30.75 46.62 7.80
N GLY A 67 -30.59 47.69 8.57
CA GLY A 67 -30.20 49.02 8.05
C GLY A 67 -28.67 49.12 7.90
N PRO A 68 -28.14 50.03 7.06
CA PRO A 68 -26.71 50.13 6.82
C PRO A 68 -25.99 50.92 7.93
N ASP A 69 -25.15 50.25 8.72
CA ASP A 69 -24.01 50.88 9.38
C ASP A 69 -23.00 49.85 9.94
N SER A 70 -21.79 50.31 10.29
CA SER A 70 -20.67 49.57 10.90
C SER A 70 -19.95 48.50 10.04
N VAL A 71 -18.98 48.95 9.24
CA VAL A 71 -17.86 48.09 8.81
C VAL A 71 -16.92 47.90 10.01
N GLY A 72 -16.97 46.72 10.63
CA GLY A 72 -16.12 46.37 11.78
C GLY A 72 -14.72 45.91 11.35
N GLN A 73 -13.71 46.76 11.54
CA GLN A 73 -12.30 46.35 11.44
C GLN A 73 -11.92 45.50 12.66
N HIS A 74 -11.73 44.19 12.47
CA HIS A 74 -11.07 43.36 13.48
C HIS A 74 -9.55 43.46 13.33
N ASN A 75 -8.93 44.31 14.15
CA ASN A 75 -7.48 44.33 14.31
C ASN A 75 -7.01 43.02 14.95
N LEU A 76 -6.04 42.36 14.32
CA LEU A 76 -5.32 41.24 14.94
C LEU A 76 -4.38 41.79 16.02
N THR A 77 -4.45 41.24 17.23
CA THR A 77 -3.52 41.52 18.32
C THR A 77 -2.36 40.53 18.30
N PRO A 78 -1.09 40.97 18.47
CA PRO A 78 0.09 40.14 18.27
C PRO A 78 0.40 39.23 19.49
N GLU A 79 -0.55 38.36 19.87
CA GLU A 79 -0.36 37.32 20.91
C GLU A 79 -0.91 35.95 20.47
N ASP A 80 -0.81 35.62 19.18
CA ASP A 80 -0.88 34.22 18.71
C ASP A 80 0.37 33.48 19.21
N VAL A 81 0.31 32.98 20.46
CA VAL A 81 1.36 32.15 21.04
C VAL A 81 1.38 30.80 20.32
N VAL A 82 2.26 30.68 19.32
CA VAL A 82 2.65 29.40 18.75
C VAL A 82 3.10 28.49 19.88
N ASP A 83 2.53 27.28 19.94
CA ASP A 83 2.82 26.31 21.01
C ASP A 83 4.35 26.12 21.14
N PRO A 84 4.95 26.31 22.34
CA PRO A 84 6.38 26.11 22.54
C PRO A 84 6.89 24.74 22.09
N VAL A 85 6.04 23.71 22.10
CA VAL A 85 6.37 22.37 21.57
C VAL A 85 6.49 22.40 20.04
N VAL A 86 5.62 23.15 19.35
CA VAL A 86 5.65 23.30 17.89
C VAL A 86 6.83 24.18 17.45
N LEU A 87 7.12 25.27 18.16
CA LEU A 87 8.32 26.09 17.94
C LEU A 87 9.61 25.29 18.12
N HIS A 88 9.68 24.45 19.15
CA HIS A 88 10.82 23.57 19.39
C HIS A 88 10.93 22.47 18.32
N MET A 89 9.83 21.83 17.93
CA MET A 89 9.78 20.83 16.87
C MET A 89 10.26 21.39 15.52
N LEU A 90 9.70 22.53 15.09
CA LEU A 90 10.12 23.23 13.86
C LEU A 90 11.60 23.62 13.91
N THR A 91 12.11 24.04 15.07
CA THR A 91 13.52 24.35 15.25
C THR A 91 14.41 23.12 15.09
N VAL A 92 14.05 21.98 15.69
CA VAL A 92 14.82 20.73 15.59
C VAL A 92 14.84 20.20 14.15
N GLU A 93 13.69 20.18 13.47
CA GLU A 93 13.61 19.77 12.05
C GLU A 93 14.42 20.71 11.14
N LEU A 94 14.33 22.03 11.37
CA LEU A 94 15.06 23.02 10.57
C LEU A 94 16.59 22.97 10.82
N CYS A 95 17.04 22.59 12.01
CA CYS A 95 18.46 22.29 12.30
C CYS A 95 18.95 21.07 11.51
N GLU A 96 18.16 19.98 11.43
CA GLU A 96 18.53 18.79 10.65
C GLU A 96 18.56 19.07 9.14
N LEU A 97 17.63 19.88 8.63
CA LEU A 97 17.63 20.37 7.25
C LEU A 97 18.84 21.29 6.97
N ALA A 98 19.23 22.12 7.94
CA ALA A 98 20.41 22.97 7.83
C ALA A 98 21.74 22.20 7.83
N ALA A 99 21.83 21.10 8.59
CA ALA A 99 23.00 20.21 8.59
C ALA A 99 23.07 19.32 7.34
N SER A 100 21.94 18.79 6.88
CA SER A 100 21.86 17.91 5.70
C SER A 100 22.01 18.65 4.38
N GLY A 101 21.54 19.90 4.30
CA GLY A 101 21.67 20.76 3.13
C GLY A 101 20.42 20.91 2.26
N ASP A 102 19.25 20.46 2.73
CA ASP A 102 18.00 20.57 1.98
C ASP A 102 17.41 21.99 2.04
N ALA A 103 17.81 22.79 1.05
CA ALA A 103 17.30 24.14 0.83
C ALA A 103 15.80 24.19 0.47
N VAL A 104 15.19 23.09 0.01
CA VAL A 104 13.76 23.05 -0.32
C VAL A 104 12.94 22.79 0.94
N GLY A 105 13.32 21.78 1.73
CA GLY A 105 12.74 21.52 3.06
C GLY A 105 12.86 22.73 3.99
N ALA A 106 14.05 23.34 4.07
CA ALA A 106 14.27 24.54 4.88
C ALA A 106 13.35 25.70 4.48
N ARG A 107 13.20 25.96 3.17
CA ARG A 107 12.30 26.99 2.63
C ARG A 107 10.84 26.72 3.00
N ILE A 108 10.40 25.46 2.98
CA ILE A 108 9.02 25.07 3.34
C ILE A 108 8.75 25.37 4.82
N LEU A 109 9.65 25.00 5.74
CA LEU A 109 9.46 25.28 7.18
C LEU A 109 9.49 26.78 7.49
N LEU A 110 10.39 27.54 6.87
CA LEU A 110 10.46 29.00 7.02
C LEU A 110 9.21 29.70 6.46
N THR A 111 8.68 29.23 5.32
CA THR A 111 7.38 29.69 4.78
C THR A 111 6.21 29.31 5.70
N GLY A 112 6.35 28.22 6.47
CA GLY A 112 5.44 27.79 7.53
C GLY A 112 5.53 28.59 8.84
N GLY A 113 6.39 29.60 8.93
CA GLY A 113 6.54 30.47 10.10
C GLY A 113 7.57 30.02 11.14
N ALA A 114 8.49 29.11 10.80
CA ALA A 114 9.66 28.84 11.64
C ALA A 114 10.60 30.06 11.71
N ASP A 115 11.20 30.31 12.88
CA ASP A 115 12.13 31.45 13.06
C ASP A 115 13.50 31.15 12.41
N PRO A 116 13.96 31.94 11.42
CA PRO A 116 15.29 31.79 10.82
C PRO A 116 16.45 32.06 11.78
N ASN A 117 16.18 32.68 12.93
CA ASN A 117 17.16 32.99 13.98
C ASN A 117 17.12 32.01 15.16
N SER A 118 16.32 30.94 15.06
CA SER A 118 16.28 29.87 16.07
C SER A 118 17.68 29.31 16.37
N ARG A 119 17.88 28.96 17.65
CA ARG A 119 19.11 28.36 18.17
C ARG A 119 18.89 26.92 18.61
N ASP A 120 19.90 26.09 18.41
CA ASP A 120 19.93 24.71 18.91
C ASP A 120 20.27 24.63 20.41
N TYR A 121 20.40 23.39 20.91
CA TYR A 121 20.77 23.12 22.31
C TYR A 121 22.23 23.49 22.64
N ASP A 122 23.06 23.78 21.63
CA ASP A 122 24.42 24.31 21.75
C ASP A 122 24.51 25.83 21.53
N GLY A 123 23.38 26.50 21.31
CA GLY A 123 23.30 27.95 21.12
C GLY A 123 23.67 28.43 19.70
N SER A 124 23.99 27.50 18.81
CA SER A 124 24.28 27.76 17.39
C SER A 124 22.99 28.17 16.69
N THR A 125 23.02 29.25 15.91
CA THR A 125 21.89 29.56 15.01
C THR A 125 21.89 28.64 13.80
N LEU A 126 20.76 28.56 13.10
CA LEU A 126 20.62 27.83 11.84
C LEU A 126 21.69 28.19 10.79
N LEU A 127 22.14 29.45 10.77
CA LEU A 127 23.26 29.89 9.92
C LEU A 127 24.59 29.23 10.33
N HIS A 128 24.92 29.15 11.62
CA HIS A 128 26.13 28.45 12.09
C HIS A 128 26.11 26.99 11.64
N ILE A 129 24.99 26.28 11.86
CA ILE A 129 24.83 24.87 11.49
C ILE A 129 25.03 24.67 9.99
N ALA A 130 24.45 25.54 9.16
CA ALA A 130 24.63 25.51 7.71
C ALA A 130 26.07 25.85 7.30
N CYS A 131 26.79 26.70 8.04
CA CYS A 131 28.18 27.08 7.78
C CYS A 131 29.17 25.97 8.16
N THR A 132 29.04 25.37 9.34
CA THR A 132 29.83 24.19 9.78
C THR A 132 29.72 23.01 8.80
N ASN A 133 28.59 22.91 8.08
CA ASN A 133 28.33 21.87 7.09
C ASN A 133 28.52 22.33 5.61
N GLY A 134 28.96 23.57 5.36
CA GLY A 134 29.22 24.11 4.02
C GLY A 134 27.98 24.23 3.11
N ARG A 135 26.77 24.34 3.67
CA ARG A 135 25.50 24.23 2.95
C ARG A 135 25.05 25.54 2.30
N LEU A 136 25.78 26.00 1.28
CA LEU A 136 25.49 27.23 0.54
C LEU A 136 24.01 27.41 0.16
N GLY A 137 23.34 26.36 -0.30
CA GLY A 137 21.91 26.42 -0.67
C GLY A 137 20.99 26.77 0.51
N VAL A 138 21.26 26.24 1.71
CA VAL A 138 20.52 26.58 2.93
C VAL A 138 20.89 27.97 3.42
N VAL A 139 22.18 28.34 3.39
CA VAL A 139 22.64 29.69 3.78
C VAL A 139 21.92 30.77 2.96
N MET A 140 21.79 30.59 1.65
CA MET A 140 21.03 31.51 0.80
C MET A 140 19.55 31.60 1.19
N VAL A 141 18.91 30.47 1.52
CA VAL A 141 17.50 30.43 1.97
C VAL A 141 17.31 31.11 3.32
N LEU A 142 18.19 30.84 4.30
CA LEU A 142 18.12 31.47 5.62
C LEU A 142 18.28 33.00 5.53
N LEU A 143 19.22 33.48 4.72
CA LEU A 143 19.41 34.91 4.47
C LEU A 143 18.22 35.55 3.73
N GLU A 144 17.59 34.84 2.79
CA GLU A 144 16.38 35.30 2.07
C GLU A 144 15.18 35.48 3.01
N PHE A 145 15.08 34.66 4.06
CA PHE A 145 14.03 34.77 5.09
C PHE A 145 14.42 35.66 6.28
N GLY A 146 15.60 36.28 6.28
CA GLY A 146 16.01 37.26 7.31
C GLY A 146 16.73 36.66 8.52
N ALA A 147 17.49 35.58 8.36
CA ALA A 147 18.47 35.15 9.35
C ALA A 147 19.58 36.19 9.51
N ASP A 148 19.90 36.55 10.75
CA ASP A 148 20.91 37.53 11.11
C ASP A 148 22.32 36.89 11.16
N PRO A 149 23.24 37.26 10.25
CA PRO A 149 24.60 36.71 10.22
C PRO A 149 25.54 37.33 11.27
N SER A 150 25.06 38.24 12.13
CA SER A 150 25.85 38.85 13.22
C SER A 150 25.60 38.22 14.60
N LEU A 151 24.62 37.32 14.72
CA LEU A 151 24.41 36.54 15.93
C LEU A 151 25.59 35.63 16.22
N LEU A 152 25.98 35.51 17.49
CA LEU A 152 27.07 34.63 17.94
C LEU A 152 26.56 33.27 18.44
N ASP A 153 27.42 32.25 18.36
CA ASP A 153 27.28 30.96 19.04
C ASP A 153 27.76 31.00 20.51
N ARG A 154 28.04 29.83 21.12
CA ARG A 154 28.56 29.72 22.50
C ARG A 154 30.06 29.94 22.65
N ASP A 155 30.84 29.67 21.62
CA ASP A 155 32.29 29.89 21.64
C ASP A 155 32.62 31.37 21.33
N GLY A 156 31.64 32.11 20.80
CA GLY A 156 31.69 33.55 20.58
C GLY A 156 31.93 33.94 19.13
N ASN A 157 31.85 32.97 18.21
CA ASN A 157 32.08 33.15 16.79
C ASN A 157 30.78 33.57 16.07
N THR A 158 30.93 34.22 14.92
CA THR A 158 29.86 34.42 13.93
C THR A 158 29.76 33.26 12.94
N PRO A 159 28.65 33.10 12.19
CA PRO A 159 28.57 32.14 11.08
C PRO A 159 29.63 32.37 10.00
N LEU A 160 30.11 33.61 9.83
CA LEU A 160 31.18 33.95 8.89
C LEU A 160 32.52 33.37 9.35
N GLU A 161 32.89 33.59 10.61
CA GLU A 161 34.12 33.03 11.20
C GLU A 161 34.09 31.50 11.19
N VAL A 162 32.95 30.88 11.52
CA VAL A 162 32.76 29.42 11.41
C VAL A 162 32.89 28.92 9.96
N ALA A 163 32.43 29.67 8.97
CA ALA A 163 32.61 29.33 7.54
C ALA A 163 34.07 29.51 7.07
N GLU A 164 34.81 30.48 7.62
CA GLU A 164 36.23 30.70 7.34
C GLU A 164 37.12 29.63 7.99
N GLU A 165 36.89 29.28 9.27
CA GLU A 165 37.63 28.21 9.97
C GLU A 165 37.47 26.85 9.30
N ASN A 166 36.27 26.53 8.81
CA ASN A 166 36.00 25.29 8.07
C ASN A 166 36.37 25.39 6.56
N GLY A 167 36.82 26.56 6.08
CA GLY A 167 37.37 26.75 4.74
C GLY A 167 36.35 26.78 3.59
N PHE A 168 35.06 27.02 3.87
CA PHE A 168 33.99 26.99 2.86
C PHE A 168 33.89 28.31 2.08
N GLY A 169 34.87 28.59 1.22
CA GLY A 169 35.03 29.87 0.52
C GLY A 169 33.79 30.39 -0.25
N ASP A 170 32.94 29.52 -0.79
CA ASP A 170 31.69 29.93 -1.47
C ASP A 170 30.64 30.44 -0.47
N VAL A 171 30.57 29.85 0.73
CA VAL A 171 29.69 30.29 1.84
C VAL A 171 30.20 31.59 2.44
N VAL A 172 31.52 31.70 2.67
CA VAL A 172 32.19 32.94 3.09
C VAL A 172 31.87 34.08 2.09
N GLN A 173 31.96 33.82 0.78
CA GLN A 173 31.64 34.81 -0.25
C GLN A 173 30.16 35.20 -0.29
N ALA A 174 29.23 34.30 0.07
CA ALA A 174 27.81 34.63 0.21
C ALA A 174 27.57 35.55 1.43
N LEU A 175 28.07 35.17 2.61
CA LEU A 175 27.91 35.93 3.85
C LEU A 175 28.57 37.31 3.79
N SER A 176 29.78 37.39 3.23
CA SER A 176 30.50 38.66 3.04
C SER A 176 29.76 39.66 2.15
N ARG A 177 28.92 39.19 1.21
CA ARG A 177 28.07 40.07 0.39
C ARG A 177 26.92 40.65 1.22
N CYS A 178 26.27 39.85 2.06
CA CYS A 178 25.18 40.30 2.91
C CYS A 178 25.65 41.26 4.01
N PHE A 179 26.82 41.00 4.62
CA PHE A 179 27.39 41.86 5.67
C PHE A 179 27.64 43.31 5.22
N ASN A 180 27.86 43.54 3.92
CA ASN A 180 28.08 44.86 3.33
C ASN A 180 26.79 45.62 2.95
N PHE A 181 25.61 45.02 3.11
CA PHE A 181 24.32 45.61 2.71
C PHE A 181 23.36 45.93 3.89
N GLY A 182 23.79 45.70 5.13
CA GLY A 182 22.99 45.87 6.35
C GLY A 182 22.66 47.32 6.77
N ALA A 183 22.26 48.20 5.85
CA ALA A 183 21.79 49.56 6.16
C ALA A 183 20.83 50.14 5.11
N ASN A 184 19.54 50.16 5.42
CA ASN A 184 18.45 50.88 4.74
C ASN A 184 18.18 50.58 3.24
N ALA A 185 17.16 49.75 2.97
CA ALA A 185 16.21 49.97 1.87
C ALA A 185 14.86 49.30 2.15
N ALA A 186 13.76 49.94 1.74
CA ALA A 186 12.43 49.34 1.63
C ALA A 186 12.23 48.78 0.20
N PRO A 187 11.28 47.86 -0.05
CA PRO A 187 11.20 47.17 -1.33
C PRO A 187 10.58 48.03 -2.43
N ASP A 188 11.26 48.20 -3.57
CA ASP A 188 10.58 48.54 -4.82
C ASP A 188 11.40 48.21 -6.09
N SER A 189 10.68 47.96 -7.19
CA SER A 189 11.16 47.83 -8.58
C SER A 189 12.25 46.78 -8.92
N PHE A 190 11.82 45.67 -9.55
CA PHE A 190 12.62 45.01 -10.60
C PHE A 190 11.77 44.64 -11.82
N THR A 191 11.36 45.66 -12.58
CA THR A 191 10.56 45.52 -13.80
C THR A 191 11.42 45.29 -15.04
N GLY A 192 11.76 44.02 -15.31
CA GLY A 192 12.32 43.56 -16.59
C GLY A 192 11.30 42.70 -17.34
N GLN A 193 10.91 43.07 -18.56
CA GLN A 193 9.81 42.42 -19.28
C GLN A 193 10.17 41.02 -19.82
N PRO A 194 9.24 40.05 -19.79
CA PRO A 194 9.41 38.78 -20.49
C PRO A 194 9.24 38.98 -22.00
N SER A 195 10.21 38.51 -22.79
CA SER A 195 10.10 38.49 -24.25
C SER A 195 9.12 37.41 -24.72
N SER A 196 8.07 37.81 -25.41
CA SER A 196 6.96 36.95 -25.86
C SER A 196 7.37 35.90 -26.90
N LEU A 197 6.91 34.66 -26.71
CA LEU A 197 6.61 33.71 -27.78
C LEU A 197 5.13 33.34 -27.70
N GLU A 198 4.47 33.23 -28.84
CA GLU A 198 3.01 33.29 -28.94
C GLU A 198 2.32 31.92 -28.70
N LEU A 199 1.17 31.95 -28.03
CA LEU A 199 0.31 30.78 -27.83
C LEU A 199 -0.57 30.53 -29.06
N SER A 200 -0.21 29.52 -29.86
CA SER A 200 -1.11 28.97 -30.90
C SER A 200 -2.16 28.03 -30.26
N PRO A 201 -3.46 28.12 -30.61
CA PRO A 201 -4.50 27.36 -29.93
C PRO A 201 -4.64 25.90 -30.41
N ALA A 202 -5.03 25.04 -29.46
CA ALA A 202 -5.66 23.73 -29.63
C ALA A 202 -4.92 22.62 -30.42
N SER A 203 -4.37 21.66 -29.69
CA SER A 203 -4.49 20.24 -30.06
C SER A 203 -4.93 19.43 -28.83
N MET A 204 -5.87 18.51 -29.00
CA MET A 204 -6.25 17.54 -27.96
C MET A 204 -5.29 16.35 -27.99
N HIS A 205 -4.30 16.37 -27.12
CA HIS A 205 -3.59 15.17 -26.69
C HIS A 205 -3.71 15.05 -25.17
N ALA A 206 -4.00 13.83 -24.69
CA ALA A 206 -3.83 13.52 -23.28
C ALA A 206 -2.34 13.69 -22.89
N PRO A 207 -2.02 14.07 -21.64
CA PRO A 207 -0.63 14.14 -21.20
C PRO A 207 0.04 12.79 -21.41
N ASP A 208 1.13 12.77 -22.19
CA ASP A 208 1.85 11.54 -22.50
C ASP A 208 2.70 11.10 -21.30
N PHE A 209 2.14 10.20 -20.50
CA PHE A 209 2.82 9.61 -19.35
C PHE A 209 3.99 8.68 -19.73
N SER A 210 4.36 8.52 -21.02
CA SER A 210 5.61 7.86 -21.44
C SER A 210 6.87 8.49 -20.81
N ALA A 211 6.81 9.78 -20.44
CA ALA A 211 7.88 10.50 -19.77
C ALA A 211 8.03 10.18 -18.27
N VAL A 212 7.04 9.55 -17.63
CA VAL A 212 7.22 8.95 -16.30
C VAL A 212 7.84 7.57 -16.53
N PRO A 213 9.08 7.31 -16.09
CA PRO A 213 9.76 6.06 -16.40
C PRO A 213 9.08 4.90 -15.68
N GLN A 214 8.18 4.18 -16.36
CA GLN A 214 7.52 2.99 -15.82
C GLN A 214 8.56 1.92 -15.50
N PRO A 215 8.90 1.67 -14.22
CA PRO A 215 10.11 0.91 -13.90
C PRO A 215 9.95 -0.60 -14.21
N MET A 216 8.70 -1.07 -14.16
CA MET A 216 8.25 -2.45 -14.35
C MET A 216 8.21 -2.89 -15.82
N LEU A 217 9.12 -2.41 -16.68
CA LEU A 217 9.08 -2.73 -18.11
C LEU A 217 9.84 -4.02 -18.49
N GLY A 218 9.11 -4.92 -19.17
CA GLY A 218 9.62 -6.09 -19.88
C GLY A 218 9.60 -7.42 -19.11
N SER A 219 9.89 -8.49 -19.83
CA SER A 219 9.69 -9.87 -19.36
C SER A 219 10.51 -10.30 -18.14
N LEU A 220 9.99 -11.25 -17.37
CA LEU A 220 10.74 -11.98 -16.33
C LEU A 220 10.28 -13.45 -16.31
N ILE A 221 11.23 -14.39 -16.20
CA ILE A 221 10.93 -15.78 -15.86
C ILE A 221 11.42 -16.05 -14.45
N VAL A 222 10.52 -16.51 -13.58
CA VAL A 222 10.82 -16.94 -12.21
C VAL A 222 10.68 -18.45 -12.12
N ILE A 223 11.69 -19.14 -11.60
CA ILE A 223 11.69 -20.61 -11.49
C ILE A 223 11.77 -21.00 -10.01
N MET A 224 10.70 -21.58 -9.46
CA MET A 224 10.68 -22.02 -8.07
C MET A 224 11.54 -23.27 -7.87
N VAL A 225 12.31 -23.31 -6.77
CA VAL A 225 13.16 -24.45 -6.38
C VAL A 225 12.91 -24.80 -4.92
N GLY A 226 12.99 -26.08 -4.58
CA GLY A 226 12.91 -26.59 -3.20
C GLY A 226 11.90 -27.72 -3.01
N LEU A 227 11.99 -28.38 -1.86
CA LEU A 227 11.23 -29.59 -1.52
C LEU A 227 9.71 -29.34 -1.41
N PRO A 228 8.86 -30.39 -1.48
CA PRO A 228 7.44 -30.28 -1.14
C PRO A 228 7.25 -29.79 0.32
N GLY A 229 6.08 -29.23 0.65
CA GLY A 229 5.77 -28.69 1.98
C GLY A 229 6.49 -27.38 2.38
N ARG A 230 7.56 -26.97 1.68
CA ARG A 230 8.40 -25.80 2.06
C ARG A 230 7.85 -24.41 1.68
N GLY A 231 6.60 -24.29 1.25
CA GLY A 231 5.95 -22.99 0.99
C GLY A 231 6.15 -22.36 -0.41
N LYS A 232 6.80 -23.03 -1.37
CA LYS A 232 7.04 -22.49 -2.74
C LYS A 232 5.79 -21.88 -3.41
N THR A 233 4.66 -22.56 -3.39
CA THR A 233 3.42 -22.10 -4.05
C THR A 233 2.87 -20.82 -3.39
N TYR A 234 3.05 -20.64 -2.08
CA TYR A 234 2.75 -19.37 -1.40
C TYR A 234 3.66 -18.25 -1.92
N VAL A 235 4.98 -18.48 -1.98
CA VAL A 235 5.94 -17.49 -2.48
C VAL A 235 5.67 -17.14 -3.95
N ALA A 236 5.44 -18.14 -4.81
CA ALA A 236 5.07 -17.93 -6.22
C ALA A 236 3.81 -17.07 -6.38
N GLU A 237 2.83 -17.23 -5.49
CA GLU A 237 1.59 -16.47 -5.49
C GLU A 237 1.74 -15.05 -4.93
N GLN A 238 2.64 -14.82 -3.96
CA GLN A 238 3.00 -13.45 -3.55
C GLN A 238 3.78 -12.72 -4.67
N ILE A 239 4.69 -13.43 -5.37
CA ILE A 239 5.38 -12.88 -6.56
C ILE A 239 4.38 -12.53 -7.67
N ARG A 240 3.40 -13.41 -7.97
CA ARG A 240 2.32 -13.12 -8.91
C ARG A 240 1.59 -11.84 -8.50
N ARG A 241 1.21 -11.74 -7.23
CA ARG A 241 0.46 -10.60 -6.68
C ARG A 241 1.19 -9.29 -6.80
N TYR A 242 2.44 -9.23 -6.34
CA TYR A 242 3.25 -8.02 -6.38
C TYR A 242 3.41 -7.47 -7.80
N PHE A 243 3.81 -8.32 -8.75
CA PHE A 243 3.96 -7.88 -10.14
C PHE A 243 2.61 -7.58 -10.81
N GLN A 244 1.54 -8.32 -10.52
CA GLN A 244 0.22 -8.08 -11.10
C GLN A 244 -0.45 -6.80 -10.56
N TRP A 245 -0.22 -6.46 -9.29
CA TRP A 245 -0.67 -5.18 -8.72
C TRP A 245 0.14 -4.00 -9.27
N ASN A 246 1.44 -4.19 -9.54
CA ASN A 246 2.27 -3.27 -10.33
C ASN A 246 1.93 -3.23 -11.85
N GLY A 247 0.78 -3.81 -12.26
CA GLY A 247 0.25 -3.72 -13.62
C GLY A 247 0.77 -4.75 -14.62
N LEU A 248 1.70 -5.63 -14.25
CA LEU A 248 2.25 -6.63 -15.17
C LEU A 248 1.35 -7.86 -15.33
N ALA A 249 1.22 -8.33 -16.57
CA ALA A 249 0.57 -9.60 -16.86
C ALA A 249 1.38 -10.77 -16.25
N CYS A 250 0.83 -11.44 -15.24
CA CYS A 250 1.50 -12.51 -14.52
C CYS A 250 0.77 -13.86 -14.70
N ARG A 251 1.54 -14.96 -14.81
CA ARG A 251 0.97 -16.32 -14.86
C ARG A 251 1.86 -17.35 -14.18
N ILE A 252 1.24 -18.20 -13.36
CA ILE A 252 1.86 -19.40 -12.79
C ILE A 252 1.67 -20.59 -13.74
N PHE A 253 2.74 -21.34 -13.95
CA PHE A 253 2.83 -22.57 -14.74
C PHE A 253 3.19 -23.72 -13.79
N SER A 254 2.45 -24.82 -13.82
CA SER A 254 2.74 -25.98 -12.97
C SER A 254 3.57 -27.01 -13.73
N HIS A 255 4.77 -27.31 -13.22
CA HIS A 255 5.61 -28.41 -13.70
C HIS A 255 4.84 -29.74 -13.74
N GLN A 256 4.00 -30.01 -12.73
CA GLN A 256 3.22 -31.24 -12.65
C GLN A 256 2.01 -31.25 -13.60
N ALA A 257 1.58 -30.11 -14.14
CA ALA A 257 0.62 -30.05 -15.24
C ALA A 257 1.29 -30.35 -16.60
N CYS A 258 2.47 -29.78 -16.86
CA CYS A 258 3.23 -30.06 -18.09
C CYS A 258 3.71 -31.52 -18.13
N ARG A 259 4.25 -32.06 -17.03
CA ARG A 259 4.65 -33.47 -16.93
C ARG A 259 3.52 -34.44 -17.31
N ARG A 260 2.32 -34.24 -16.76
CA ARG A 260 1.11 -35.02 -17.10
C ARG A 260 0.60 -34.80 -18.54
N ARG A 261 1.06 -33.76 -19.24
CA ARG A 261 0.80 -33.51 -20.68
C ARG A 261 1.73 -34.40 -21.51
N VAL A 262 3.05 -34.27 -21.28
CA VAL A 262 4.11 -35.04 -21.96
C VAL A 262 3.91 -36.56 -21.77
N GLU A 263 3.62 -37.00 -20.55
CA GLU A 263 3.41 -38.42 -20.23
C GLU A 263 2.24 -39.02 -21.03
N ARG A 264 1.13 -38.28 -21.26
CA ARG A 264 0.02 -38.73 -22.11
C ARG A 264 0.43 -38.85 -23.57
N THR A 265 1.02 -37.79 -24.13
CA THR A 265 1.42 -37.75 -25.55
C THR A 265 2.45 -38.84 -25.88
N MET A 266 3.28 -39.25 -24.92
CA MET A 266 4.13 -40.43 -25.06
C MET A 266 3.33 -41.74 -25.07
N THR A 267 2.39 -41.95 -24.14
CA THR A 267 1.56 -43.17 -24.09
C THR A 267 0.52 -43.28 -25.21
N GLU A 268 0.19 -42.18 -25.89
CA GLU A 268 -0.67 -42.14 -27.06
C GLU A 268 0.12 -42.40 -28.36
N GLY A 269 1.40 -42.01 -28.41
CA GLY A 269 2.27 -42.18 -29.58
C GLY A 269 3.06 -43.49 -29.64
N VAL A 270 3.18 -44.23 -28.54
CA VAL A 270 3.91 -45.50 -28.46
C VAL A 270 3.06 -46.56 -27.76
N GLY A 271 2.92 -47.73 -28.38
CA GLY A 271 2.27 -48.90 -27.75
C GLY A 271 2.96 -49.28 -26.44
N ARG A 272 2.26 -50.00 -25.55
CA ARG A 272 2.65 -50.23 -24.13
C ARG A 272 3.96 -51.01 -23.94
N ASP A 273 5.10 -50.39 -24.20
CA ASP A 273 6.44 -50.94 -23.93
C ASP A 273 7.06 -50.35 -22.65
N ALA A 274 7.67 -51.21 -21.84
CA ALA A 274 8.18 -50.89 -20.52
C ALA A 274 9.52 -50.11 -20.51
N SER A 275 9.94 -49.53 -21.64
CA SER A 275 11.24 -48.85 -21.82
C SER A 275 11.36 -47.52 -21.06
N VAL A 276 10.23 -46.90 -20.71
CA VAL A 276 10.14 -45.63 -19.96
C VAL A 276 10.81 -45.71 -18.58
N LEU A 277 10.95 -46.91 -18.01
CA LEU A 277 11.60 -47.16 -16.71
C LEU A 277 13.14 -47.27 -16.78
N SER A 278 13.73 -47.13 -17.96
CA SER A 278 15.19 -47.07 -18.11
C SER A 278 15.76 -45.72 -17.63
N PRO A 279 16.98 -45.65 -17.05
CA PRO A 279 17.60 -44.38 -16.64
C PRO A 279 17.75 -43.37 -17.79
N THR A 280 17.97 -43.87 -19.01
CA THR A 280 17.97 -43.10 -20.26
C THR A 280 16.59 -42.55 -20.61
N GLY A 281 15.54 -43.35 -20.48
CA GLY A 281 14.15 -42.91 -20.71
C GLY A 281 13.73 -41.79 -19.76
N VAL A 282 14.09 -41.88 -18.47
CA VAL A 282 13.84 -40.81 -17.49
C VAL A 282 14.54 -39.49 -17.90
N ALA A 283 15.80 -39.56 -18.34
CA ALA A 283 16.52 -38.37 -18.79
C ALA A 283 15.88 -37.74 -20.05
N GLU A 284 15.38 -38.54 -20.98
CA GLU A 284 14.69 -38.03 -22.18
C GLU A 284 13.33 -37.41 -21.85
N VAL A 285 12.54 -38.03 -20.96
CA VAL A 285 11.26 -37.47 -20.47
C VAL A 285 11.49 -36.09 -19.84
N GLU A 286 12.48 -35.97 -18.95
CA GLU A 286 12.82 -34.70 -18.31
C GLU A 286 13.33 -33.64 -19.32
N PHE A 287 14.07 -34.04 -20.36
CA PHE A 287 14.47 -33.15 -21.45
C PHE A 287 13.28 -32.66 -22.29
N ARG A 288 12.31 -33.54 -22.62
CA ARG A 288 11.10 -33.12 -23.35
C ARG A 288 10.22 -32.20 -22.49
N ILE A 289 10.06 -32.48 -21.20
CA ILE A 289 9.38 -31.59 -20.24
C ILE A 289 10.07 -30.21 -20.18
N ALA A 290 11.39 -30.16 -20.08
CA ALA A 290 12.14 -28.91 -20.07
C ALA A 290 11.95 -28.09 -21.36
N LYS A 291 11.92 -28.75 -22.53
CA LYS A 291 11.65 -28.10 -23.82
C LYS A 291 10.24 -27.53 -23.92
N GLU A 292 9.23 -28.28 -23.48
CA GLU A 292 7.84 -27.84 -23.54
C GLU A 292 7.55 -26.73 -22.51
N LEU A 293 8.10 -26.81 -21.30
CA LEU A 293 8.05 -25.73 -20.32
C LEU A 293 8.74 -24.46 -20.83
N ALA A 294 9.92 -24.57 -21.44
CA ALA A 294 10.59 -23.43 -22.04
C ALA A 294 9.71 -22.76 -23.12
N HIS A 295 9.06 -23.56 -23.99
CA HIS A 295 8.15 -23.04 -25.00
C HIS A 295 6.90 -22.37 -24.41
N ASP A 296 6.24 -22.99 -23.43
CA ASP A 296 5.07 -22.43 -22.72
C ASP A 296 5.40 -21.09 -22.05
N LEU A 297 6.53 -21.02 -21.34
CA LEU A 297 7.00 -19.82 -20.63
C LEU A 297 7.38 -18.69 -21.60
N THR A 298 8.19 -18.99 -22.61
CA THR A 298 8.74 -17.98 -23.54
C THR A 298 7.68 -17.43 -24.49
N THR A 299 6.78 -18.28 -24.98
CA THR A 299 5.61 -17.87 -25.78
C THR A 299 4.68 -16.95 -24.99
N TYR A 300 4.50 -17.17 -23.69
CA TYR A 300 3.70 -16.28 -22.85
C TYR A 300 4.33 -14.90 -22.72
N ILE A 301 5.61 -14.80 -22.34
CA ILE A 301 6.27 -13.50 -22.17
C ILE A 301 6.41 -12.75 -23.50
N CYS A 302 6.59 -13.42 -24.65
CA CYS A 302 6.57 -12.75 -25.95
C CYS A 302 5.19 -12.20 -26.32
N LYS A 303 4.10 -12.77 -25.78
CA LYS A 303 2.74 -12.27 -25.99
C LYS A 303 2.35 -11.15 -25.02
N THR A 304 2.89 -11.15 -23.79
CA THR A 304 2.42 -10.25 -22.71
C THR A 304 3.45 -9.25 -22.21
N SER A 305 4.73 -9.40 -22.55
CA SER A 305 5.88 -8.69 -21.95
C SER A 305 5.97 -8.76 -20.42
N GLY A 306 5.30 -9.73 -19.79
CA GLY A 306 5.12 -9.82 -18.33
C GLY A 306 5.90 -10.94 -17.65
N VAL A 307 5.37 -11.42 -16.52
CA VAL A 307 6.06 -12.36 -15.61
C VAL A 307 5.51 -13.77 -15.72
N ALA A 308 6.37 -14.72 -16.08
CA ALA A 308 6.05 -16.14 -16.09
C ALA A 308 6.71 -16.85 -14.90
N ILE A 309 5.91 -17.52 -14.07
CA ILE A 309 6.36 -18.15 -12.82
C ILE A 309 6.19 -19.66 -12.95
N LEU A 310 7.27 -20.45 -12.86
CA LEU A 310 7.23 -21.90 -12.90
C LEU A 310 7.23 -22.48 -11.48
N ASP A 311 6.07 -22.93 -11.00
CA ASP A 311 5.99 -23.71 -9.76
C ASP A 311 6.31 -25.20 -10.03
N GLY A 312 7.27 -25.70 -9.27
CA GLY A 312 7.85 -27.03 -9.39
C GLY A 312 8.91 -27.23 -8.32
N THR A 313 9.37 -28.47 -8.10
CA THR A 313 10.39 -28.76 -7.09
C THR A 313 11.80 -28.40 -7.55
N GLN A 314 12.13 -28.64 -8.83
CA GLN A 314 13.42 -28.29 -9.45
C GLN A 314 14.68 -28.72 -8.64
N THR A 315 14.53 -29.76 -7.82
CA THR A 315 15.50 -30.19 -6.79
C THR A 315 16.79 -30.79 -7.35
N THR A 316 16.94 -30.93 -8.67
CA THR A 316 18.14 -31.53 -9.28
C THR A 316 18.80 -30.53 -10.25
N HIS A 317 20.11 -30.36 -10.10
CA HIS A 317 20.91 -29.49 -10.98
C HIS A 317 20.76 -29.88 -12.47
N ALA A 318 20.60 -31.17 -12.79
CA ALA A 318 20.34 -31.63 -14.16
C ALA A 318 19.03 -31.06 -14.74
N ARG A 319 17.93 -31.06 -13.98
CA ARG A 319 16.65 -30.49 -14.45
C ARG A 319 16.74 -28.97 -14.62
N ARG A 320 17.44 -28.27 -13.70
CA ARG A 320 17.73 -26.83 -13.83
C ARG A 320 18.53 -26.53 -15.10
N GLN A 321 19.59 -27.30 -15.37
CA GLN A 321 20.43 -27.19 -16.56
C GLN A 321 19.65 -27.47 -17.87
N TYR A 322 18.81 -28.51 -17.92
CA TYR A 322 17.97 -28.76 -19.10
C TYR A 322 17.00 -27.62 -19.38
N LEU A 323 16.34 -27.08 -18.35
CA LEU A 323 15.43 -25.95 -18.47
C LEU A 323 16.15 -24.66 -18.92
N LEU A 324 17.33 -24.36 -18.35
CA LEU A 324 18.14 -23.21 -18.77
C LEU A 324 18.59 -23.30 -20.22
N ARG A 325 19.04 -24.48 -20.68
CA ARG A 325 19.42 -24.70 -22.08
C ARG A 325 18.20 -24.51 -22.98
N ALA A 326 17.08 -25.16 -22.67
CA ALA A 326 15.85 -25.04 -23.44
C ALA A 326 15.34 -23.58 -23.53
N ILE A 327 15.42 -22.79 -22.45
CA ILE A 327 15.08 -21.35 -22.47
C ILE A 327 16.09 -20.56 -23.31
N ARG A 328 17.39 -20.78 -23.12
CA ARG A 328 18.48 -20.12 -23.87
C ARG A 328 18.38 -20.37 -25.37
N ASP A 329 18.00 -21.58 -25.76
CA ASP A 329 17.82 -21.99 -27.16
C ASP A 329 16.66 -21.26 -27.86
N THR A 330 15.64 -20.79 -27.13
CA THR A 330 14.56 -19.96 -27.70
C THR A 330 15.04 -18.59 -28.15
N ARG A 331 16.08 -18.05 -27.50
CA ARG A 331 16.59 -16.67 -27.65
C ARG A 331 15.54 -15.56 -27.41
N GLN A 332 14.42 -15.88 -26.74
CA GLN A 332 13.30 -14.96 -26.51
C GLN A 332 13.43 -14.09 -25.24
N ILE A 333 14.40 -14.37 -24.36
CA ILE A 333 14.67 -13.58 -23.15
C ILE A 333 16.18 -13.55 -22.85
N ASN A 334 16.66 -12.46 -22.26
CA ASN A 334 18.01 -12.41 -21.68
C ASN A 334 18.07 -13.30 -20.41
N MET A 335 19.12 -14.13 -20.29
CA MET A 335 19.27 -15.05 -19.16
C MET A 335 19.35 -14.35 -17.80
N THR A 336 19.78 -13.08 -17.72
CA THR A 336 19.76 -12.30 -16.47
C THR A 336 18.34 -11.99 -15.95
N ARG A 337 17.31 -12.16 -16.80
CA ARG A 337 15.88 -12.04 -16.46
C ARG A 337 15.23 -13.44 -16.31
N VAL A 338 16.03 -14.48 -16.07
CA VAL A 338 15.61 -15.83 -15.69
C VAL A 338 16.15 -16.11 -14.29
N VAL A 339 15.32 -15.92 -13.26
CA VAL A 339 15.72 -15.95 -11.85
C VAL A 339 15.17 -17.19 -11.16
N PHE A 340 16.04 -17.99 -10.53
CA PHE A 340 15.58 -19.06 -9.63
C PHE A 340 15.25 -18.50 -8.25
N VAL A 341 14.16 -18.98 -7.65
CA VAL A 341 13.78 -18.68 -6.26
C VAL A 341 13.75 -19.99 -5.48
N GLU A 342 14.82 -20.28 -4.73
CA GLU A 342 14.91 -21.45 -3.85
C GLU A 342 14.32 -21.13 -2.48
N VAL A 343 13.35 -21.94 -2.04
CA VAL A 343 12.68 -21.77 -0.73
C VAL A 343 13.08 -22.93 0.17
N VAL A 344 13.96 -22.65 1.13
CA VAL A 344 14.41 -23.56 2.18
C VAL A 344 13.75 -23.15 3.49
N ASN A 345 13.02 -24.09 4.11
CA ASN A 345 12.38 -23.89 5.41
C ASN A 345 12.44 -25.21 6.17
N ASN A 346 13.18 -25.29 7.27
CA ASN A 346 13.42 -26.52 8.02
C ASN A 346 12.58 -26.62 9.30
N ASN A 347 11.77 -25.60 9.61
CA ASN A 347 10.83 -25.65 10.74
C ASN A 347 9.76 -26.73 10.51
N LYS A 348 9.84 -27.82 11.30
CA LYS A 348 8.93 -28.96 11.28
C LYS A 348 7.45 -28.58 11.46
N GLU A 349 7.16 -27.58 12.28
CA GLU A 349 5.79 -27.11 12.55
C GLU A 349 5.21 -26.41 11.33
N THR A 350 5.99 -25.54 10.68
CA THR A 350 5.57 -24.87 9.44
C THR A 350 5.43 -25.87 8.30
N ILE A 351 6.34 -26.84 8.17
CA ILE A 351 6.20 -27.94 7.21
C ILE A 351 4.91 -28.72 7.47
N HIS A 352 4.63 -29.11 8.71
CA HIS A 352 3.43 -29.89 9.06
C HIS A 352 2.15 -29.11 8.78
N ARG A 353 2.07 -27.83 9.20
CA ARG A 353 0.96 -26.91 8.88
C ARG A 353 0.73 -26.78 7.37
N ASN A 354 1.80 -26.66 6.59
CA ASN A 354 1.71 -26.60 5.12
C ASN A 354 1.18 -27.91 4.50
N ILE A 355 1.47 -29.08 5.10
CA ILE A 355 0.93 -30.38 4.68
C ILE A 355 -0.56 -30.49 5.06
N LEU A 356 -0.97 -29.97 6.22
CA LEU A 356 -2.38 -29.91 6.62
C LEU A 356 -3.20 -29.00 5.70
N HIS A 357 -2.73 -27.78 5.40
CA HIS A 357 -3.36 -26.91 4.39
C HIS A 357 -3.38 -27.54 2.99
N ALA A 358 -2.34 -28.32 2.63
CA ALA A 358 -2.37 -29.10 1.40
C ALA A 358 -3.43 -30.21 1.42
N LYS A 359 -3.74 -30.81 2.58
CA LYS A 359 -4.84 -31.78 2.75
C LYS A 359 -6.21 -31.11 2.63
N GLU A 360 -6.39 -29.94 3.24
CA GLU A 360 -7.62 -29.13 3.19
C GLU A 360 -8.03 -28.76 1.75
N MET A 361 -7.06 -28.49 0.87
CA MET A 361 -7.30 -28.20 -0.55
C MET A 361 -7.78 -29.42 -1.38
N PHE A 362 -7.83 -30.63 -0.81
CA PHE A 362 -8.35 -31.82 -1.47
C PHE A 362 -9.55 -32.38 -0.69
N PRO A 363 -10.81 -32.05 -1.08
CA PRO A 363 -12.02 -32.46 -0.34
C PRO A 363 -12.17 -33.97 -0.10
N ASN A 364 -11.57 -34.80 -0.97
CA ASN A 364 -11.55 -36.26 -0.87
C ASN A 364 -10.14 -36.80 -0.55
N ALA A 365 -9.34 -36.08 0.25
CA ALA A 365 -8.02 -36.56 0.67
C ALA A 365 -8.14 -37.84 1.51
N PRO A 366 -7.41 -38.92 1.20
CA PRO A 366 -7.42 -40.13 2.02
C PRO A 366 -6.82 -39.86 3.40
N GLU A 367 -7.13 -40.70 4.39
CA GLU A 367 -6.64 -40.54 5.76
C GLU A 367 -5.10 -40.50 5.81
N ASP A 368 -4.46 -41.43 5.10
CA ASP A 368 -3.00 -41.60 4.95
C ASP A 368 -2.33 -40.56 4.02
N PHE A 369 -3.05 -39.51 3.58
CA PHE A 369 -2.50 -38.43 2.75
C PHE A 369 -1.21 -37.83 3.33
N VAL A 370 -1.18 -37.62 4.66
CA VAL A 370 -0.04 -37.01 5.37
C VAL A 370 1.19 -37.93 5.29
N ASP A 371 1.02 -39.23 5.54
CA ASP A 371 2.10 -40.22 5.45
C ASP A 371 2.61 -40.42 4.02
N ARG A 372 1.70 -40.38 3.03
CA ARG A 372 2.08 -40.37 1.61
C ARG A 372 2.87 -39.11 1.26
N TYR A 373 2.49 -37.95 1.79
CA TYR A 373 3.20 -36.69 1.56
C TYR A 373 4.63 -36.74 2.13
N TYR A 374 4.79 -37.22 3.37
CA TYR A 374 6.13 -37.40 3.97
C TYR A 374 6.99 -38.42 3.19
N LYS A 375 6.41 -39.52 2.70
CA LYS A 375 7.12 -40.49 1.84
C LYS A 375 7.60 -39.85 0.52
N VAL A 376 6.78 -39.00 -0.10
CA VAL A 376 7.15 -38.23 -1.31
C VAL A 376 8.22 -37.17 -1.00
N MET A 377 8.16 -36.52 0.17
CA MET A 377 9.21 -35.59 0.60
C MET A 377 10.57 -36.30 0.75
N ALA A 378 10.61 -37.45 1.43
CA ALA A 378 11.84 -38.23 1.60
C ALA A 378 12.46 -38.66 0.25
N GLN A 379 11.63 -39.03 -0.74
CA GLN A 379 12.09 -39.32 -2.09
C GLN A 379 12.70 -38.10 -2.80
N HIS A 380 12.14 -36.90 -2.59
CA HIS A 380 12.73 -35.66 -3.10
C HIS A 380 14.02 -35.26 -2.37
N GLU A 381 14.09 -35.47 -1.06
CA GLU A 381 15.25 -35.17 -0.22
C GLU A 381 16.47 -36.03 -0.60
N ALA A 382 16.26 -37.32 -0.90
CA ALA A 382 17.32 -38.24 -1.34
C ALA A 382 18.03 -37.84 -2.66
N VAL A 383 17.44 -36.94 -3.47
CA VAL A 383 17.99 -36.46 -4.74
C VAL A 383 18.17 -34.92 -4.75
N TYR A 384 17.97 -34.25 -3.60
CA TYR A 384 18.01 -32.80 -3.52
C TYR A 384 19.44 -32.27 -3.60
N LYS A 385 19.68 -31.40 -4.59
CA LYS A 385 20.84 -30.52 -4.67
C LYS A 385 20.32 -29.09 -4.63
N THR A 386 20.64 -28.38 -3.56
CA THR A 386 20.38 -26.95 -3.41
C THR A 386 21.07 -26.12 -4.50
N LEU A 387 20.77 -24.83 -4.59
CA LEU A 387 21.60 -23.87 -5.33
C LEU A 387 22.84 -23.52 -4.49
N ASN A 388 24.02 -23.59 -5.12
CA ASN A 388 25.30 -23.33 -4.46
C ASN A 388 26.15 -22.39 -5.35
N PRO A 389 26.76 -21.33 -4.78
CA PRO A 389 27.46 -20.29 -5.54
C PRO A 389 28.71 -20.80 -6.27
N VAL A 390 29.17 -22.02 -5.99
CA VAL A 390 30.30 -22.66 -6.69
C VAL A 390 29.81 -23.50 -7.89
N THR A 391 28.66 -24.18 -7.78
CA THR A 391 28.16 -25.12 -8.81
C THR A 391 27.11 -24.54 -9.75
N ASP A 392 26.42 -23.49 -9.32
CA ASP A 392 25.35 -22.81 -10.04
C ASP A 392 25.72 -21.32 -10.21
N CYS A 393 27.02 -21.01 -10.29
CA CYS A 393 27.59 -19.65 -10.33
C CYS A 393 27.12 -18.80 -11.51
N ASP A 394 26.80 -19.43 -12.65
CA ASP A 394 26.30 -18.78 -13.86
C ASP A 394 24.78 -18.50 -13.83
N MET A 395 24.08 -18.90 -12.75
CA MET A 395 22.63 -18.76 -12.61
C MET A 395 22.27 -17.54 -11.75
N SER A 396 21.42 -16.65 -12.27
CA SER A 396 20.75 -15.64 -11.45
C SER A 396 19.79 -16.33 -10.47
N TYR A 397 20.04 -16.21 -9.16
CA TYR A 397 19.19 -16.83 -8.15
C TYR A 397 19.05 -16.05 -6.84
N ILE A 398 17.92 -16.29 -6.18
CA ILE A 398 17.55 -15.83 -4.86
C ILE A 398 17.26 -17.09 -4.03
N ARG A 399 18.01 -17.33 -2.96
CA ARG A 399 17.79 -18.43 -2.02
C ARG A 399 17.35 -17.85 -0.69
N ILE A 400 16.13 -18.22 -0.30
CA ILE A 400 15.49 -17.87 0.97
C ILE A 400 15.70 -19.06 1.90
N GLU A 401 16.28 -18.79 3.07
CA GLU A 401 16.46 -19.78 4.13
C GLU A 401 15.65 -19.40 5.38
N ASP A 402 15.78 -20.18 6.45
CA ASP A 402 14.95 -20.06 7.65
C ASP A 402 15.01 -18.64 8.29
N THR A 403 13.91 -17.92 8.11
CA THR A 403 13.51 -16.63 8.73
C THR A 403 14.41 -15.39 8.58
N GLN A 404 15.73 -15.49 8.36
CA GLN A 404 16.59 -14.31 8.23
C GLN A 404 17.75 -14.39 7.21
N THR A 405 18.19 -15.57 6.76
CA THR A 405 19.30 -15.63 5.77
C THR A 405 18.80 -15.63 4.32
N TYR A 406 19.32 -14.70 3.53
CA TYR A 406 19.05 -14.54 2.10
C TYR A 406 20.37 -14.59 1.33
N SER A 407 20.45 -15.46 0.33
CA SER A 407 21.61 -15.56 -0.58
C SER A 407 21.22 -15.14 -1.99
N LEU A 408 21.92 -14.15 -2.54
CA LEU A 408 21.71 -13.62 -3.88
C LEU A 408 22.92 -13.97 -4.77
N ASN A 409 22.68 -14.44 -5.99
CA ASN A 409 23.73 -14.64 -7.00
C ASN A 409 23.29 -14.04 -8.34
N MET A 410 24.20 -13.33 -9.02
CA MET A 410 24.01 -12.77 -10.38
C MET A 410 22.68 -12.01 -10.60
N ILE A 411 22.15 -11.37 -9.56
CA ILE A 411 20.96 -10.51 -9.63
C ILE A 411 21.35 -9.18 -10.27
N SER A 412 20.76 -8.88 -11.44
CA SER A 412 21.11 -7.70 -12.22
C SER A 412 19.90 -7.15 -12.98
N GLY A 413 19.82 -5.82 -13.10
CA GLY A 413 18.67 -5.12 -13.64
C GLY A 413 17.52 -4.96 -12.65
N TRP A 414 16.65 -3.98 -12.93
CA TRP A 414 15.70 -3.44 -11.95
C TRP A 414 14.66 -4.48 -11.45
N MET A 415 14.05 -5.26 -12.33
CA MET A 415 13.02 -6.24 -11.93
C MET A 415 13.56 -7.41 -11.08
N PRO A 416 14.71 -8.05 -11.39
CA PRO A 416 15.35 -9.00 -10.48
C PRO A 416 15.71 -8.40 -9.11
N SER A 417 16.19 -7.16 -9.04
CA SER A 417 16.46 -6.47 -7.77
C SER A 417 15.20 -6.21 -6.95
N ARG A 418 14.10 -5.80 -7.60
CA ARG A 418 12.79 -5.63 -6.94
C ARG A 418 12.18 -6.94 -6.47
N LEU A 419 12.33 -8.02 -7.22
CA LEU A 419 11.97 -9.37 -6.77
C LEU A 419 12.74 -9.75 -5.49
N ALA A 420 14.05 -9.48 -5.43
CA ALA A 420 14.84 -9.73 -4.23
C ALA A 420 14.37 -8.88 -3.02
N PHE A 421 14.06 -7.60 -3.23
CA PHE A 421 13.54 -6.72 -2.18
C PHE A 421 12.15 -7.15 -1.67
N MET A 422 11.23 -7.51 -2.56
CA MET A 422 9.91 -8.02 -2.20
C MET A 422 10.01 -9.37 -1.44
N LEU A 423 10.95 -10.24 -1.82
CA LEU A 423 11.17 -11.51 -1.12
C LEU A 423 11.85 -11.34 0.23
N HIS A 424 12.72 -10.34 0.40
CA HIS A 424 13.38 -10.06 1.68
C HIS A 424 12.39 -9.67 2.79
N ASN A 425 11.35 -8.91 2.43
CA ASN A 425 10.32 -8.42 3.35
C ASN A 425 9.13 -9.39 3.52
N LEU A 426 9.18 -10.61 2.96
CA LEU A 426 8.01 -11.51 2.94
C LEU A 426 7.94 -12.43 4.17
N SER A 427 7.07 -12.11 5.14
CA SER A 427 6.80 -12.99 6.28
C SER A 427 6.18 -14.35 5.87
N HIS A 428 6.67 -15.41 6.52
CA HIS A 428 6.12 -16.77 6.50
C HIS A 428 4.93 -16.96 7.47
N THR A 429 4.69 -15.98 8.35
CA THR A 429 3.59 -15.93 9.32
C THR A 429 2.97 -14.53 9.27
N PRO A 430 2.23 -14.20 8.19
CA PRO A 430 1.59 -12.90 8.07
C PRO A 430 0.50 -12.73 9.14
N MET A 431 0.48 -11.57 9.77
CA MET A 431 -0.47 -11.23 10.84
C MET A 431 -1.79 -10.68 10.26
N ASN A 432 -2.77 -10.39 11.12
CA ASN A 432 -3.97 -9.67 10.70
C ASN A 432 -3.61 -8.20 10.35
N LEU A 433 -4.11 -7.74 9.21
CA LEU A 433 -4.10 -6.33 8.81
C LEU A 433 -5.49 -5.75 9.04
N TYR A 434 -5.57 -4.55 9.59
CA TYR A 434 -6.80 -3.81 9.80
C TYR A 434 -6.68 -2.46 9.09
N LEU A 435 -7.67 -2.09 8.29
CA LEU A 435 -7.71 -0.81 7.58
C LEU A 435 -8.90 0.01 8.10
N THR A 436 -8.68 1.30 8.40
CA THR A 436 -9.78 2.24 8.72
C THR A 436 -9.48 3.65 8.22
N ARG A 437 -10.56 4.42 8.03
CA ARG A 437 -10.52 5.85 7.72
C ARG A 437 -10.31 6.66 9.01
N ALA A 438 -9.93 7.92 8.87
CA ALA A 438 -10.19 8.89 9.92
C ALA A 438 -11.68 8.89 10.32
N GLY A 439 -11.97 9.22 11.58
CA GLY A 439 -13.31 9.61 12.00
C GLY A 439 -13.81 10.85 11.25
N GLU A 440 -15.10 11.16 11.39
CA GLU A 440 -15.73 12.32 10.75
C GLU A 440 -15.00 13.65 11.10
N TYR A 441 -14.82 14.52 10.09
CA TYR A 441 -14.06 15.78 10.18
C TYR A 441 -14.79 16.93 9.48
N VAL A 442 -14.41 18.18 9.80
CA VAL A 442 -15.19 19.38 9.39
C VAL A 442 -15.21 19.62 7.88
N ASP A 443 -14.08 19.38 7.19
CA ASP A 443 -14.01 19.50 5.72
C ASP A 443 -14.98 18.53 5.03
N LEU A 444 -15.13 17.32 5.58
CA LEU A 444 -16.02 16.28 5.06
C LEU A 444 -17.51 16.64 5.22
N LEU A 445 -17.89 17.33 6.31
CA LEU A 445 -19.25 17.83 6.50
C LEU A 445 -19.57 19.10 5.70
N SER A 446 -18.55 19.75 5.12
CA SER A 446 -18.71 20.96 4.31
C SER A 446 -18.44 20.72 2.82
N ASP A 447 -18.44 19.47 2.36
CA ASP A 447 -18.15 19.04 0.99
C ASP A 447 -16.85 19.68 0.42
N ARG A 448 -15.84 19.85 1.28
CA ARG A 448 -14.51 20.32 0.86
C ARG A 448 -13.65 19.18 0.37
N ILE A 449 -12.92 19.45 -0.71
CA ILE A 449 -11.96 18.51 -1.29
C ILE A 449 -10.65 18.56 -0.48
N GLY A 450 -10.19 17.41 0.01
CA GLY A 450 -8.96 17.30 0.79
C GLY A 450 -9.03 18.02 2.14
N GLY A 451 -8.14 18.99 2.36
CA GLY A 451 -8.07 19.81 3.57
C GLY A 451 -7.33 19.13 4.73
N ASN A 452 -7.32 19.76 5.91
CA ASN A 452 -6.65 19.24 7.11
C ASN A 452 -7.33 19.65 8.43
N SER A 453 -8.67 19.74 8.42
CA SER A 453 -9.46 20.08 9.61
C SER A 453 -9.42 19.02 10.72
N ARG A 454 -9.92 19.45 11.89
CA ARG A 454 -10.12 18.62 13.08
C ARG A 454 -11.30 17.65 12.93
N LEU A 455 -11.29 16.59 13.74
CA LEU A 455 -12.46 15.73 13.93
C LEU A 455 -13.65 16.50 14.50
N THR A 456 -14.85 16.08 14.09
CA THR A 456 -16.13 16.46 14.72
C THR A 456 -16.26 15.76 16.08
N GLU A 457 -17.31 16.07 16.84
CA GLU A 457 -17.67 15.33 18.05
C GLU A 457 -17.89 13.84 17.76
N ARG A 458 -18.66 13.53 16.72
CA ARG A 458 -18.88 12.17 16.21
C ARG A 458 -17.57 11.48 15.82
N GLY A 459 -16.65 12.20 15.18
CA GLY A 459 -15.31 11.71 14.87
C GLY A 459 -14.47 11.35 16.12
N ARG A 460 -14.60 12.11 17.21
CA ARG A 460 -13.95 11.80 18.50
C ARG A 460 -14.58 10.58 19.18
N ALA A 461 -15.91 10.50 19.18
CA ALA A 461 -16.62 9.30 19.63
C ALA A 461 -16.16 8.06 18.85
N TYR A 462 -15.92 8.18 17.53
CA TYR A 462 -15.29 7.10 16.76
C TYR A 462 -13.87 6.76 17.20
N SER A 463 -13.00 7.74 17.44
CA SER A 463 -11.64 7.50 17.99
C SER A 463 -11.68 6.66 19.28
N ARG A 464 -12.63 6.96 20.16
CA ARG A 464 -12.86 6.22 21.42
C ARG A 464 -13.36 4.80 21.17
N VAL A 465 -14.40 4.63 20.35
CA VAL A 465 -14.95 3.31 20.00
C VAL A 465 -13.92 2.42 19.30
N LEU A 466 -13.08 3.01 18.43
CA LEU A 466 -12.00 2.32 17.73
C LEU A 466 -10.97 1.76 18.72
N PHE A 467 -10.50 2.56 19.68
CA PHE A 467 -9.61 2.10 20.74
C PHE A 467 -10.27 0.99 21.59
N GLU A 468 -11.52 1.20 22.01
CA GLU A 468 -12.30 0.22 22.76
C GLU A 468 -12.57 -1.09 22.00
N TYR A 469 -12.63 -1.07 20.67
CA TYR A 469 -12.71 -2.27 19.84
C TYR A 469 -11.37 -3.02 19.83
N PHE A 470 -10.26 -2.33 19.55
CA PHE A 470 -8.93 -2.96 19.51
C PHE A 470 -8.48 -3.49 20.89
N HIS A 471 -8.91 -2.84 21.98
CA HIS A 471 -8.72 -3.31 23.35
C HIS A 471 -9.35 -4.69 23.63
N LYS A 472 -10.48 -4.99 22.97
CA LYS A 472 -11.24 -6.25 23.11
C LYS A 472 -10.81 -7.31 22.09
N GLU A 473 -10.38 -6.88 20.90
CA GLU A 473 -9.95 -7.72 19.76
C GLU A 473 -8.51 -8.24 19.89
N ILE A 474 -7.59 -7.45 20.43
CA ILE A 474 -6.16 -7.80 20.53
C ILE A 474 -5.86 -8.39 21.93
N PRO A 475 -5.32 -9.62 22.03
CA PRO A 475 -4.90 -10.18 23.32
C PRO A 475 -3.82 -9.32 23.97
N SER A 476 -3.91 -9.07 25.28
CA SER A 476 -2.97 -8.23 26.05
C SER A 476 -1.50 -8.70 26.05
N THR A 477 -1.24 -9.92 25.58
CA THR A 477 0.12 -10.46 25.34
C THR A 477 0.72 -10.01 24.01
N THR A 478 -0.08 -9.47 23.10
CA THR A 478 0.28 -9.13 21.71
C THR A 478 0.36 -7.61 21.55
N SER A 479 1.44 -7.11 20.95
CA SER A 479 1.55 -5.68 20.63
C SER A 479 0.87 -5.37 19.30
N LEU A 480 0.14 -4.26 19.23
CA LEU A 480 -0.44 -3.72 17.98
C LEU A 480 0.50 -2.65 17.38
N THR A 481 0.80 -2.73 16.08
CA THR A 481 1.43 -1.63 15.35
C THR A 481 0.35 -0.78 14.68
N VAL A 482 0.40 0.54 14.89
CA VAL A 482 -0.56 1.51 14.33
C VAL A 482 0.19 2.43 13.36
N MET A 483 -0.10 2.30 12.08
CA MET A 483 0.43 3.18 11.02
C MET A 483 -0.64 4.25 10.73
N THR A 484 -0.31 5.52 10.92
CA THR A 484 -1.22 6.63 10.63
C THR A 484 -0.61 7.58 9.61
N SER A 485 -1.48 8.26 8.86
CA SER A 485 -1.08 9.49 8.18
C SER A 485 -0.78 10.62 9.18
N CYS A 486 -0.12 11.68 8.71
CA CYS A 486 0.20 12.88 9.50
C CYS A 486 -0.96 13.90 9.54
N ALA A 487 -1.91 13.81 8.61
CA ALA A 487 -3.13 14.61 8.59
C ALA A 487 -3.87 14.59 9.94
N LYS A 488 -4.30 15.78 10.38
CA LYS A 488 -4.89 16.09 11.69
C LYS A 488 -6.10 15.21 12.02
N ARG A 489 -6.90 14.87 11.01
CA ARG A 489 -8.02 13.93 11.11
C ARG A 489 -7.58 12.51 11.49
N CYS A 490 -6.49 12.00 10.92
CA CYS A 490 -5.95 10.67 11.24
C CYS A 490 -5.23 10.66 12.59
N THR A 491 -4.39 11.64 12.88
CA THR A 491 -3.66 11.72 14.16
C THR A 491 -4.62 11.87 15.36
N GLN A 492 -5.70 12.65 15.22
CA GLN A 492 -6.77 12.70 16.22
C GLN A 492 -7.61 11.41 16.29
N THR A 493 -7.70 10.62 15.20
CA THR A 493 -8.40 9.32 15.22
C THR A 493 -7.64 8.27 16.04
N VAL A 494 -6.31 8.36 16.11
CA VAL A 494 -5.45 7.46 16.91
C VAL A 494 -5.08 8.01 18.30
N HIS A 495 -5.70 9.12 18.75
CA HIS A 495 -5.35 9.82 20.00
C HIS A 495 -5.23 8.91 21.24
N TYR A 496 -6.26 8.10 21.52
CA TYR A 496 -6.27 7.20 22.68
C TYR A 496 -5.18 6.11 22.62
N PHE A 497 -4.78 5.69 21.42
CA PHE A 497 -3.62 4.80 21.26
C PHE A 497 -2.32 5.54 21.62
N ALA A 498 -2.19 6.82 21.28
CA ALA A 498 -0.99 7.61 21.59
C ALA A 498 -0.83 7.82 23.10
N GLU A 499 -1.91 8.19 23.79
CA GLU A 499 -1.93 8.30 25.26
C GLU A 499 -1.52 6.98 25.94
N GLU A 500 -2.05 5.84 25.48
CA GLU A 500 -1.74 4.53 26.06
C GLU A 500 -0.29 4.08 25.75
N SER A 501 0.21 4.40 24.55
CA SER A 501 1.60 4.13 24.18
C SER A 501 2.58 4.94 25.04
N ILE A 502 2.30 6.21 25.34
CA ILE A 502 3.16 7.06 26.17
C ILE A 502 3.28 6.52 27.60
N LYS A 503 2.16 6.14 28.24
CA LYS A 503 2.13 5.55 29.60
C LYS A 503 3.06 4.33 29.73
N HIS A 504 3.20 3.56 28.66
CA HIS A 504 4.06 2.37 28.60
C HIS A 504 5.57 2.68 28.44
N HIS A 505 5.94 3.87 27.97
CA HIS A 505 7.35 4.28 27.86
C HIS A 505 7.83 5.07 29.08
N SER A 506 6.93 5.69 29.84
CA SER A 506 7.26 6.59 30.96
C SER A 506 7.45 5.90 32.32
N THR A 507 7.78 4.60 32.37
CA THR A 507 8.14 3.88 33.61
C THR A 507 9.44 3.09 33.40
N PRO A 508 10.50 3.42 34.18
CA PRO A 508 10.67 2.71 35.44
C PRO A 508 11.27 3.57 36.58
N THR A 509 10.43 4.20 37.39
CA THR A 509 10.85 4.78 38.68
C THR A 509 9.80 4.53 39.76
N THR A 510 10.23 4.33 41.01
CA THR A 510 9.41 4.14 42.24
C THR A 510 8.30 3.07 42.17
N ALA A 511 8.57 1.90 42.75
CA ALA A 511 7.56 0.88 42.99
C ALA A 511 6.73 1.21 44.25
N SER A 512 5.55 1.79 44.08
CA SER A 512 4.54 1.96 45.12
C SER A 512 3.12 1.94 44.52
N GLU A 513 2.19 1.30 45.23
CA GLU A 513 0.75 1.27 44.96
C GLU A 513 0.30 0.70 43.59
N GLN A 514 0.28 -0.63 43.51
CA GLN A 514 -0.52 -1.34 42.50
C GLN A 514 -2.03 -1.13 42.77
N VAL A 515 -2.60 -0.08 42.19
CA VAL A 515 -4.03 -0.09 41.86
C VAL A 515 -4.25 -1.18 40.81
N VAL A 516 -5.27 -2.03 40.98
CA VAL A 516 -5.58 -3.14 40.06
C VAL A 516 -6.22 -2.58 38.78
N GLY A 517 -5.39 -2.01 37.92
CA GLY A 517 -5.78 -1.44 36.63
C GLY A 517 -6.19 -2.50 35.61
N SER A 518 -7.08 -2.11 34.69
CA SER A 518 -7.47 -2.91 33.53
C SER A 518 -6.25 -3.29 32.67
N PRO A 519 -6.27 -4.44 31.97
CA PRO A 519 -5.18 -4.80 31.06
C PRO A 519 -5.07 -3.74 29.95
N SER A 520 -3.91 -3.12 29.80
CA SER A 520 -3.67 -2.04 28.84
C SER A 520 -3.33 -2.55 27.44
N LEU A 521 -3.68 -1.77 26.40
CA LEU A 521 -3.42 -2.13 25.01
C LEU A 521 -2.00 -1.69 24.59
N ARG A 522 -1.06 -2.63 24.59
CA ARG A 522 0.33 -2.36 24.18
C ARG A 522 0.40 -2.04 22.68
N CYS A 523 0.50 -0.76 22.35
CA CYS A 523 0.58 -0.29 20.97
C CYS A 523 1.86 0.52 20.68
N ARG A 524 2.34 0.43 19.44
CA ARG A 524 3.41 1.27 18.86
C ARG A 524 2.81 2.05 17.70
N ILE A 525 2.97 3.36 17.67
CA ILE A 525 2.45 4.21 16.60
C ILE A 525 3.59 4.70 15.71
N LEU A 526 3.30 4.81 14.41
CA LEU A 526 4.20 5.29 13.37
C LEU A 526 3.42 6.28 12.49
N TYR A 527 3.96 7.48 12.31
CA TYR A 527 3.37 8.56 11.51
C TYR A 527 4.06 8.62 10.14
N PHE A 528 3.28 8.71 9.06
CA PHE A 528 3.80 8.65 7.70
C PHE A 528 3.14 9.68 6.77
N PRO A 529 3.88 10.71 6.31
CA PRO A 529 3.36 11.65 5.30
C PRO A 529 2.97 10.95 3.99
N THR A 530 3.63 9.84 3.65
CA THR A 530 3.28 9.02 2.48
C THR A 530 1.89 8.36 2.58
N LEU A 531 1.29 8.27 3.77
CA LEU A 531 -0.09 7.83 3.99
C LEU A 531 -1.12 8.98 4.06
N ASP A 532 -0.73 10.25 3.87
CA ASP A 532 -1.68 11.37 3.80
C ASP A 532 -2.59 11.26 2.58
N ASP A 533 -3.53 12.19 2.37
CA ASP A 533 -4.52 12.05 1.30
C ASP A 533 -3.87 12.11 -0.10
N ILE A 534 -4.68 11.93 -1.15
CA ILE A 534 -4.27 12.34 -2.49
C ILE A 534 -4.17 13.88 -2.53
N ASN A 535 -3.10 14.41 -3.10
CA ASN A 535 -2.95 15.86 -3.30
C ASN A 535 -3.86 16.32 -4.44
N HIS A 536 -4.83 17.20 -4.15
CA HIS A 536 -5.76 17.74 -5.15
C HIS A 536 -5.26 19.02 -5.84
N GLY A 537 -4.03 19.45 -5.51
CA GLY A 537 -3.34 20.58 -6.15
C GLY A 537 -4.14 21.87 -6.05
N ASP A 538 -4.45 22.48 -7.20
CA ASP A 538 -5.21 23.75 -7.27
C ASP A 538 -6.59 23.64 -6.59
N CYS A 539 -7.16 22.43 -6.48
CA CYS A 539 -8.47 22.17 -5.91
C CYS A 539 -8.47 21.91 -4.38
N GLU A 540 -7.31 21.87 -3.74
CA GLU A 540 -7.17 21.54 -2.32
C GLU A 540 -7.89 22.56 -1.41
N GLY A 541 -8.73 22.08 -0.49
CA GLY A 541 -9.54 22.90 0.42
C GLY A 541 -10.77 23.57 -0.20
N GLN A 542 -10.96 23.52 -1.53
CA GLN A 542 -12.11 24.11 -2.21
C GLN A 542 -13.41 23.32 -1.96
N LEU A 543 -14.57 23.98 -2.09
CA LEU A 543 -15.87 23.31 -2.11
C LEU A 543 -16.03 22.50 -3.41
N LEU A 544 -16.53 21.27 -3.30
CA LEU A 544 -16.79 20.39 -4.45
C LEU A 544 -17.74 21.05 -5.48
N SER A 545 -18.71 21.85 -5.01
CA SER A 545 -19.62 22.63 -5.85
C SER A 545 -18.90 23.69 -6.70
N ASP A 546 -17.88 24.35 -6.15
CA ASP A 546 -17.08 25.34 -6.87
C ASP A 546 -16.09 24.69 -7.84
N VAL A 547 -15.49 23.57 -7.47
CA VAL A 547 -14.65 22.78 -8.40
C VAL A 547 -15.49 22.21 -9.55
N MET A 548 -16.73 21.80 -9.29
CA MET A 548 -17.70 21.42 -10.33
C MET A 548 -18.11 22.58 -11.26
N ARG A 549 -18.09 23.81 -10.76
CA ARG A 549 -18.42 25.04 -11.51
C ARG A 549 -17.24 25.55 -12.34
N THR A 550 -16.02 25.44 -11.82
CA THR A 550 -14.79 25.97 -12.43
C THR A 550 -14.12 24.99 -13.40
N MET A 551 -14.14 23.69 -13.11
CA MET A 551 -13.37 22.68 -13.88
C MET A 551 -14.21 21.46 -14.34
N PRO A 552 -15.40 21.66 -14.96
CA PRO A 552 -16.30 20.55 -15.32
C PRO A 552 -15.68 19.55 -16.30
N ASN A 553 -14.83 20.01 -17.23
CA ASN A 553 -14.14 19.14 -18.20
C ASN A 553 -13.15 18.20 -17.50
N THR A 554 -12.36 18.71 -16.54
CA THR A 554 -11.39 17.92 -15.75
C THR A 554 -12.11 16.82 -14.96
N LEU A 555 -13.22 17.16 -14.31
CA LEU A 555 -14.04 16.18 -13.58
C LEU A 555 -14.72 15.17 -14.51
N GLN A 556 -15.01 15.52 -15.77
CA GLN A 556 -15.50 14.57 -16.76
C GLN A 556 -14.40 13.60 -17.19
N SER A 557 -13.16 14.06 -17.40
CA SER A 557 -12.00 13.20 -17.64
C SER A 557 -11.71 12.27 -16.47
N MET A 558 -11.73 12.77 -15.23
CA MET A 558 -11.57 11.95 -14.01
C MET A 558 -12.68 10.90 -13.87
N LYS A 559 -13.92 11.19 -14.30
CA LYS A 559 -15.01 10.19 -14.31
C LYS A 559 -14.86 9.15 -15.42
N ALA A 560 -14.11 9.44 -16.48
CA ALA A 560 -13.81 8.49 -17.56
C ALA A 560 -12.59 7.60 -17.24
N ASP A 561 -11.52 8.18 -16.68
CA ASP A 561 -10.33 7.47 -16.18
C ASP A 561 -9.90 8.04 -14.82
N PRO A 562 -10.47 7.53 -13.71
CA PRO A 562 -10.12 7.98 -12.35
C PRO A 562 -8.75 7.49 -11.88
N TYR A 563 -8.09 6.59 -12.61
CA TYR A 563 -6.85 5.98 -12.15
C TYR A 563 -5.62 6.74 -12.67
N TYR A 564 -5.62 7.13 -13.94
CA TYR A 564 -4.50 7.86 -14.56
C TYR A 564 -4.71 9.37 -14.66
N THR A 565 -5.95 9.89 -14.61
CA THR A 565 -6.17 11.35 -14.62
C THR A 565 -5.71 11.97 -13.30
N ALA A 566 -4.79 12.94 -13.37
CA ALA A 566 -4.29 13.68 -12.22
C ALA A 566 -5.16 14.92 -11.91
N TRP A 567 -5.11 15.37 -10.66
CA TRP A 567 -5.60 16.69 -10.29
C TRP A 567 -4.72 17.81 -10.87
N PRO A 568 -5.28 19.01 -11.14
CA PRO A 568 -4.50 20.15 -11.61
C PRO A 568 -3.42 20.52 -10.58
N ASN A 569 -2.14 20.46 -10.98
CA ASN A 569 -0.99 20.59 -10.09
C ASN A 569 -0.97 19.61 -8.88
N GLY A 570 -1.70 18.50 -8.98
CA GLY A 570 -1.81 17.46 -7.95
C GLY A 570 -1.45 16.06 -8.46
N GLU A 571 -1.89 15.03 -7.74
CA GLU A 571 -1.59 13.61 -8.03
C GLU A 571 -2.71 12.90 -8.82
N CYS A 572 -2.39 11.73 -9.39
CA CYS A 572 -3.38 10.70 -9.78
C CYS A 572 -3.28 9.45 -8.89
N ILE A 573 -4.35 8.66 -8.83
CA ILE A 573 -4.41 7.43 -8.01
C ILE A 573 -3.28 6.45 -8.39
N HIS A 574 -2.91 6.37 -9.67
CA HIS A 574 -1.77 5.58 -10.15
C HIS A 574 -0.43 6.02 -9.54
N GLN A 575 -0.14 7.32 -9.46
CA GLN A 575 1.08 7.83 -8.81
C GLN A 575 1.08 7.48 -7.32
N VAL A 576 -0.04 7.73 -6.64
CA VAL A 576 -0.18 7.44 -5.21
C VAL A 576 0.08 5.95 -4.92
N PHE A 577 -0.50 5.04 -5.70
CA PHE A 577 -0.33 3.61 -5.47
C PHE A 577 1.12 3.16 -5.73
N ASN A 578 1.66 3.46 -6.90
CA ASN A 578 2.97 2.95 -7.31
C ASN A 578 4.15 3.68 -6.66
N SER A 579 3.98 4.93 -6.21
CA SER A 579 5.07 5.73 -5.61
C SER A 579 5.01 5.81 -4.09
N ARG A 580 3.82 5.75 -3.47
CA ARG A 580 3.65 5.97 -2.01
C ARG A 580 3.25 4.72 -1.22
N LEU A 581 2.48 3.79 -1.79
CA LEU A 581 2.00 2.61 -1.05
C LEU A 581 2.96 1.40 -1.07
N GLU A 582 3.86 1.30 -2.06
CA GLU A 582 4.78 0.15 -2.17
C GLU A 582 5.65 -0.09 -0.91
N PRO A 583 6.25 0.94 -0.25
CA PRO A 583 6.99 0.73 1.00
C PRO A 583 6.09 0.19 2.13
N HIS A 584 4.91 0.77 2.32
CA HIS A 584 3.95 0.34 3.35
C HIS A 584 3.48 -1.10 3.15
N ILE A 585 3.30 -1.52 1.89
CA ILE A 585 3.00 -2.91 1.55
C ILE A 585 4.11 -3.85 2.06
N HIS A 586 5.38 -3.48 1.90
CA HIS A 586 6.50 -4.27 2.40
C HIS A 586 6.60 -4.25 3.94
N ASP A 587 6.43 -3.10 4.59
CA ASP A 587 6.43 -2.99 6.06
C ASP A 587 5.31 -3.84 6.69
N ILE A 588 4.11 -3.81 6.11
CA ILE A 588 2.97 -4.65 6.51
C ILE A 588 3.26 -6.15 6.27
N GLN A 589 3.95 -6.50 5.18
CA GLN A 589 4.35 -7.89 4.90
C GLN A 589 5.49 -8.39 5.80
N ALA A 590 6.35 -7.49 6.30
CA ALA A 590 7.44 -7.81 7.22
C ALA A 590 7.02 -7.84 8.70
N SER A 591 5.93 -7.15 9.06
CA SER A 591 5.46 -7.03 10.45
C SER A 591 5.21 -8.38 11.12
N THR A 592 5.82 -8.56 12.30
CA THR A 592 5.58 -9.66 13.23
C THR A 592 4.41 -9.40 14.18
N THR A 593 3.77 -8.22 14.07
CA THR A 593 2.61 -7.78 14.86
C THR A 593 1.38 -7.57 13.98
N PRO A 594 0.14 -7.67 14.52
CA PRO A 594 -1.02 -7.14 13.82
C PRO A 594 -0.82 -5.64 13.52
N VAL A 595 -1.31 -5.20 12.36
CA VAL A 595 -1.14 -3.82 11.90
C VAL A 595 -2.51 -3.15 11.70
N LEU A 596 -2.71 -1.98 12.31
CA LEU A 596 -3.81 -1.07 12.03
C LEU A 596 -3.29 0.07 11.15
N VAL A 597 -3.90 0.31 10.00
CA VAL A 597 -3.63 1.47 9.13
C VAL A 597 -4.79 2.45 9.20
N THR A 598 -4.52 3.68 9.64
CA THR A 598 -5.47 4.80 9.70
C THR A 598 -5.08 5.86 8.68
N SER A 599 -5.86 5.99 7.60
CA SER A 599 -5.52 6.84 6.44
C SER A 599 -6.81 7.29 5.72
N HIS A 600 -6.74 7.62 4.44
CA HIS A 600 -7.81 8.22 3.63
C HIS A 600 -8.27 7.25 2.55
N LEU A 601 -9.45 7.51 1.96
CA LEU A 601 -10.20 6.53 1.16
C LEU A 601 -9.34 5.86 0.06
N HIS A 602 -8.65 6.65 -0.76
CA HIS A 602 -7.87 6.14 -1.89
C HIS A 602 -6.69 5.25 -1.44
N LEU A 603 -6.02 5.58 -0.35
CA LEU A 603 -4.87 4.84 0.18
C LEU A 603 -5.32 3.46 0.70
N LEU A 604 -6.43 3.45 1.42
CA LEU A 604 -7.03 2.24 1.98
C LEU A 604 -7.61 1.35 0.86
N GLN A 605 -8.19 1.94 -0.20
CA GLN A 605 -8.59 1.22 -1.41
C GLN A 605 -7.38 0.59 -2.11
N GLY A 606 -6.25 1.31 -2.19
CA GLY A 606 -4.99 0.78 -2.73
C GLY A 606 -4.48 -0.42 -1.94
N LEU A 607 -4.34 -0.29 -0.62
CA LEU A 607 -3.94 -1.37 0.27
C LEU A 607 -4.92 -2.57 0.20
N TYR A 608 -6.23 -2.32 0.21
CA TYR A 608 -7.25 -3.35 0.03
C TYR A 608 -7.05 -4.10 -1.29
N SER A 609 -6.84 -3.39 -2.41
CA SER A 609 -6.66 -4.01 -3.73
C SER A 609 -5.40 -4.88 -3.84
N TYR A 610 -4.34 -4.59 -3.06
CA TYR A 610 -3.17 -5.44 -2.96
C TYR A 610 -3.42 -6.66 -2.06
N PHE A 611 -3.99 -6.45 -0.87
CA PHE A 611 -4.09 -7.48 0.15
C PHE A 611 -5.27 -8.44 -0.07
N VAL A 612 -6.43 -7.99 -0.55
CA VAL A 612 -7.65 -8.82 -0.66
C VAL A 612 -7.74 -9.54 -2.01
N THR A 613 -8.35 -10.73 -2.03
CA THR A 613 -8.48 -11.58 -3.23
C THR A 613 -9.93 -12.04 -3.45
N ASP A 614 -10.47 -11.80 -4.63
CA ASP A 614 -11.81 -12.21 -5.06
C ASP A 614 -11.73 -13.61 -5.72
N GLY A 615 -11.58 -14.62 -4.87
CA GLY A 615 -11.20 -15.97 -5.29
C GLY A 615 -9.77 -16.00 -5.84
N ASP A 616 -9.58 -16.60 -7.02
CA ASP A 616 -8.27 -16.62 -7.72
C ASP A 616 -7.86 -15.24 -8.27
N ASN A 617 -8.81 -14.30 -8.38
CA ASN A 617 -8.59 -12.99 -8.98
C ASN A 617 -8.11 -11.96 -7.96
N ILE A 618 -7.07 -11.22 -8.37
CA ILE A 618 -6.59 -10.05 -7.64
C ILE A 618 -7.40 -8.85 -8.14
N VAL A 619 -7.81 -7.97 -7.22
CA VAL A 619 -8.47 -6.72 -7.58
C VAL A 619 -7.44 -5.84 -8.31
N ALA A 620 -7.58 -5.70 -9.63
CA ALA A 620 -6.68 -4.87 -10.41
C ALA A 620 -6.76 -3.41 -9.91
N PRO A 621 -5.63 -2.69 -9.75
CA PRO A 621 -5.59 -1.40 -9.06
C PRO A 621 -6.44 -0.32 -9.76
N GLN A 622 -6.61 -0.41 -11.08
CA GLN A 622 -7.50 0.46 -11.86
C GLN A 622 -8.99 0.33 -11.45
N ASN A 623 -9.35 -0.70 -10.68
CA ASN A 623 -10.70 -0.90 -10.13
C ASN A 623 -10.81 -0.59 -8.63
N ALA A 624 -9.71 -0.22 -7.95
CA ALA A 624 -9.69 -0.03 -6.50
C ALA A 624 -10.68 1.06 -6.03
N PHE A 625 -10.92 2.08 -6.85
CA PHE A 625 -11.91 3.14 -6.59
C PHE A 625 -13.36 2.63 -6.39
N LYS A 626 -13.65 1.37 -6.76
CA LYS A 626 -14.95 0.71 -6.62
C LYS A 626 -15.11 -0.02 -5.27
N ILE A 627 -14.05 -0.11 -4.48
CA ILE A 627 -14.08 -0.70 -3.15
C ILE A 627 -14.68 0.33 -2.20
N ASP A 628 -15.85 0.02 -1.63
CA ASP A 628 -16.44 0.87 -0.60
C ASP A 628 -15.75 0.63 0.75
N ILE A 629 -15.33 1.72 1.39
CA ILE A 629 -14.77 1.75 2.74
C ILE A 629 -15.50 2.90 3.46
N PRO A 630 -16.61 2.61 4.16
CA PRO A 630 -17.37 3.63 4.87
C PRO A 630 -16.58 4.31 6.00
N LEU A 631 -17.08 5.45 6.48
CA LEU A 631 -16.69 5.98 7.79
C LEU A 631 -17.10 5.01 8.89
N GLU A 632 -16.46 5.11 10.06
CA GLU A 632 -16.84 4.37 11.28
C GLU A 632 -16.74 2.83 11.16
N HIS A 633 -16.10 2.33 10.11
CA HIS A 633 -15.94 0.90 9.84
C HIS A 633 -14.46 0.48 9.87
N VAL A 634 -14.19 -0.76 10.28
CA VAL A 634 -12.85 -1.38 10.24
C VAL A 634 -12.87 -2.56 9.27
N VAL A 635 -11.96 -2.58 8.30
CA VAL A 635 -11.75 -3.73 7.41
C VAL A 635 -10.68 -4.64 8.01
N LYS A 636 -11.09 -5.78 8.54
CA LYS A 636 -10.21 -6.82 9.12
C LYS A 636 -9.82 -7.84 8.05
N ILE A 637 -8.57 -7.80 7.60
CA ILE A 637 -8.01 -8.68 6.56
C ILE A 637 -7.23 -9.81 7.24
N ARG A 638 -7.81 -11.03 7.24
CA ARG A 638 -7.16 -12.25 7.74
C ARG A 638 -6.24 -12.85 6.67
N MET A 639 -4.98 -13.09 7.02
CA MET A 639 -3.94 -13.59 6.11
C MET A 639 -3.64 -15.07 6.36
N VAL A 640 -4.42 -15.97 5.75
CA VAL A 640 -4.34 -17.43 6.01
C VAL A 640 -3.76 -18.16 4.80
N GLY A 641 -2.47 -18.49 4.86
CA GLY A 641 -1.75 -19.14 3.76
C GLY A 641 -1.74 -18.25 2.51
N VAL A 642 -2.26 -18.75 1.39
CA VAL A 642 -2.50 -17.95 0.17
C VAL A 642 -3.71 -17.01 0.33
N ASN A 643 -4.74 -17.44 1.06
CA ASN A 643 -6.02 -16.77 1.13
C ASN A 643 -5.93 -15.45 1.91
N ARG A 644 -6.72 -14.47 1.47
CA ARG A 644 -6.80 -13.14 2.07
C ARG A 644 -8.25 -12.69 2.13
N VAL A 645 -8.86 -12.83 3.30
CA VAL A 645 -10.30 -12.61 3.49
C VAL A 645 -10.51 -11.33 4.28
N ALA A 646 -11.16 -10.35 3.65
CA ALA A 646 -11.64 -9.15 4.31
C ALA A 646 -12.97 -9.43 5.03
N GLU A 647 -13.09 -8.90 6.24
CA GLU A 647 -14.32 -8.82 7.04
C GLU A 647 -14.56 -7.34 7.36
N LEU A 648 -15.74 -6.82 7.03
CA LEU A 648 -16.10 -5.44 7.30
C LEU A 648 -16.85 -5.37 8.63
N ILE A 649 -16.31 -4.60 9.57
CA ILE A 649 -16.82 -4.44 10.93
C ILE A 649 -17.39 -3.02 11.07
N ASP A 650 -18.70 -2.92 11.23
CA ASP A 650 -19.40 -1.66 11.51
C ASP A 650 -19.30 -1.33 13.00
N LEU A 651 -18.89 -0.10 13.34
CA LEU A 651 -18.85 0.41 14.71
C LEU A 651 -19.84 1.58 14.94
N SER A 652 -20.62 1.97 13.93
CA SER A 652 -21.46 3.18 13.91
C SER A 652 -22.54 3.20 15.01
N GLU A 653 -23.10 2.04 15.38
CA GLU A 653 -24.06 1.93 16.49
C GLU A 653 -23.41 2.29 17.84
N ALA A 654 -22.16 1.89 18.06
CA ALA A 654 -21.41 2.21 19.27
C ALA A 654 -20.97 3.68 19.30
N VAL A 655 -20.66 4.29 18.14
CA VAL A 655 -20.40 5.74 18.03
C VAL A 655 -21.62 6.54 18.46
N VAL A 656 -22.81 6.16 17.98
CA VAL A 656 -24.08 6.78 18.39
C VAL A 656 -24.37 6.58 19.88
N ALA A 657 -23.98 5.45 20.47
CA ALA A 657 -24.14 5.21 21.91
C ALA A 657 -23.25 6.12 22.78
N ILE A 658 -21.97 6.31 22.40
CA ILE A 658 -21.06 7.21 23.11
C ILE A 658 -21.48 8.68 22.93
N GLN A 659 -21.82 9.10 21.71
CA GLN A 659 -22.22 10.50 21.47
C GLN A 659 -23.45 10.88 22.30
N ARG A 660 -24.42 9.97 22.48
CA ARG A 660 -25.59 10.20 23.35
C ARG A 660 -25.20 10.39 24.81
N SER A 661 -24.39 9.51 25.38
CA SER A 661 -24.01 9.62 26.80
C SER A 661 -23.14 10.84 27.08
N GLU A 662 -22.32 11.27 26.13
CA GLU A 662 -21.54 12.51 26.24
C GLU A 662 -22.46 13.76 26.15
N THR A 663 -23.51 13.75 25.32
CA THR A 663 -24.53 14.82 25.35
C THR A 663 -25.36 14.81 26.64
N GLU A 664 -25.80 13.65 27.13
CA GLU A 664 -26.58 13.50 28.39
C GLU A 664 -25.78 13.89 29.65
N LEU A 665 -24.45 13.91 29.57
CA LEU A 665 -23.55 14.42 30.62
C LEU A 665 -23.28 15.93 30.51
N SER A 666 -23.72 16.59 29.43
CA SER A 666 -23.51 18.02 29.18
C SER A 666 -24.74 18.90 29.47
N THR A 667 -25.90 18.29 29.69
CA THR A 667 -27.21 18.92 29.93
C THR A 667 -27.66 18.84 31.38
#